data_AF-G2DWP9-F1
#
_entry.id   AF-G2DWP9-F1
#
_cell.length_a   1.000
_cell.length_b   1.000
_cell.length_c   1.000
_cell.angle_alpha   90.00
_cell.angle_beta   90.00
_cell.angle_gamma   90.00
#
_symmetry.space_group_name_H-M   'P 1'
#
loop_
_entity.id
_entity.type
_entity.pdbx_description
1 polymer ?
#
loop_
_entity_poly.entity_id
_entity_poly.type
_entity_poly.pdbx_seq_one_letter_code
_entity_poly.pdbx_strand_id
1 'polypeptide(L)'
;MHQDRSLGPFSLAVLLLLGYGYAAWLLLAHAPSGSVVAQVTIALGSDESPLILGRKELGQRPGSDSAVLDHLRVRHDASGWWVANVSDRRRVDAPTSMHPTRYLRRWSLAPGDRLSLDGRVIEVTEVQADRLILSAPSGRARWEAGTLFQELEPFSGCPDEGGDWWMHRVRPTAELALFSIGGQVPCSTRWSLPGLPAKGVRVLWSEGRFWLAPGTAEVRFSRAGEPQWRGFGDLEWRLDDPVEPAQRLVLGRTSYRLTWTDAGSDGSALTLVPTRGTDVWPEERGVTRLVSRDERVSPDWRPYAPTAAMPSMTEWMVGHWPWGCAALVLALVAGVLELRRPRPYGQIPLGVRLTASVPAPLFGILALATAWTGLVSPAWLLMSIGLGWGLATLLLGLGGRLAGPVGWLWSAALGLVLVGALVQGQLGLGGDDTRWLLIAQDHWRLLALMGWLIVPLTLVRRETFERLATQLTDPEASAAWRRARLSLLSGAVLVLLAQGLFGREEGLAGVQPVEGVKILTALLLAYVARRLWARRVGLVTYHRVAPLRSSLELTGIALFFLTFALALLWAVHDMSPALLLLMLVLPGMWLVAPHPLGVPSQGARWTRVGIVVAIILGLGLLFWIYADPDMLPRWFPQYARLMAWAQPERFPESGYQVRLALDLAAEGGRMGPVTGPFGWNGAVMGLPVVQNDFIGAFVLNRAGSVGGILVLLLQLLFAGSLFALSERLSAWGRRQDVAQQGLGVFLSFALFALAWLFVAHALIAWGNVLGLLPVMGQPMTFIASGNSHLLLFALPLLLIGLASGWMMVGADNRSSRFGEP
;
A
#
# COMPACT_ATOMS: atom_id res chain seq x y z
N MET A 1 26.24 -30.52 -30.85
CA MET A 1 25.17 -29.54 -31.11
C MET A 1 23.85 -30.12 -30.62
N HIS A 2 23.64 -30.17 -29.30
CA HIS A 2 22.33 -30.41 -28.66
C HIS A 2 22.34 -29.56 -27.40
N GLN A 3 21.99 -28.29 -27.56
CA GLN A 3 21.60 -27.47 -26.41
C GLN A 3 20.20 -27.95 -26.03
N ASP A 4 20.04 -28.42 -24.80
CA ASP A 4 18.75 -28.45 -24.10
C ASP A 4 18.22 -27.01 -24.03
N ARG A 5 17.67 -26.53 -25.16
CA ARG A 5 16.73 -25.43 -25.15
C ARG A 5 15.49 -26.01 -24.51
N SER A 6 15.44 -25.98 -23.18
CA SER A 6 14.21 -26.28 -22.45
C SER A 6 13.16 -25.31 -22.96
N LEU A 7 12.37 -25.72 -23.95
CA LEU A 7 11.29 -24.92 -24.52
C LEU A 7 10.23 -24.62 -23.45
N GLY A 8 10.17 -25.44 -22.40
CA GLY A 8 9.24 -25.35 -21.25
C GLY A 8 8.94 -23.93 -20.74
N PRO A 9 9.89 -23.20 -20.14
CA PRO A 9 9.62 -21.88 -19.56
C PRO A 9 9.17 -20.85 -20.62
N PHE A 10 9.79 -20.82 -21.79
CA PHE A 10 9.38 -19.89 -22.85
C PHE A 10 7.98 -20.20 -23.40
N SER A 11 7.69 -21.46 -23.68
CA SER A 11 6.36 -21.92 -24.10
C SER A 11 5.30 -21.59 -23.04
N LEU A 12 5.60 -21.80 -21.76
CA LEU A 12 4.70 -21.41 -20.67
C LEU A 12 4.46 -19.90 -20.67
N ALA A 13 5.50 -19.08 -20.83
CA ALA A 13 5.35 -17.62 -20.87
C ALA A 13 4.45 -17.15 -22.03
N VAL A 14 4.61 -17.77 -23.21
CA VAL A 14 3.74 -17.49 -24.38
C VAL A 14 2.30 -17.91 -24.11
N LEU A 15 2.07 -19.09 -23.54
CA LEU A 15 0.73 -19.56 -23.16
C LEU A 15 0.06 -18.65 -22.14
N LEU A 16 0.81 -18.17 -21.13
CA LEU A 16 0.32 -17.21 -20.14
C LEU A 16 -0.10 -15.89 -20.79
N LEU A 17 0.66 -15.38 -21.76
CA LEU A 17 0.32 -14.15 -22.49
C LEU A 17 -0.93 -14.30 -23.35
N LEU A 18 -1.08 -15.44 -24.04
CA LEU A 18 -2.27 -15.75 -24.83
C LEU A 18 -3.51 -15.88 -23.93
N GLY A 19 -3.38 -16.62 -22.83
CA GLY A 19 -4.44 -16.77 -21.82
C GLY A 19 -4.82 -15.43 -21.20
N TYR A 20 -3.84 -14.58 -20.89
CA TYR A 20 -4.09 -13.23 -20.41
C TYR A 20 -4.82 -12.36 -21.44
N GLY A 21 -4.41 -12.38 -22.71
CA GLY A 21 -5.08 -11.61 -23.76
C GLY A 21 -6.57 -11.96 -23.86
N TYR A 22 -6.89 -13.25 -23.83
CA TYR A 22 -8.27 -13.73 -23.82
C TYR A 22 -9.02 -13.35 -22.53
N ALA A 23 -8.41 -13.55 -21.36
CA ALA A 23 -9.01 -13.23 -20.07
C ALA A 23 -9.22 -11.72 -19.87
N ALA A 24 -8.29 -10.88 -20.34
CA ALA A 24 -8.40 -9.43 -20.29
C ALA A 24 -9.49 -8.92 -21.22
N TRP A 25 -9.66 -9.54 -22.39
CA TRP A 25 -10.79 -9.28 -23.27
C TRP A 25 -12.12 -9.66 -22.60
N LEU A 26 -12.21 -10.86 -22.00
CA LEU A 26 -13.40 -11.27 -21.26
C LEU A 26 -13.72 -10.33 -20.10
N LEU A 27 -12.71 -9.92 -19.33
CA LEU A 27 -12.84 -8.96 -18.23
C LEU A 27 -13.46 -7.64 -18.70
N LEU A 28 -13.03 -7.11 -19.85
CA LEU A 28 -13.56 -5.88 -20.42
C LEU A 28 -14.96 -6.08 -21.01
N ALA A 29 -15.20 -7.21 -21.66
CA ALA A 29 -16.48 -7.54 -22.28
C ALA A 29 -17.60 -7.77 -21.25
N HIS A 30 -17.26 -8.32 -20.08
CA HIS A 30 -18.18 -8.54 -18.96
C HIS A 30 -18.09 -7.44 -17.91
N ALA A 31 -17.39 -6.33 -18.20
CA ALA A 31 -17.35 -5.19 -17.28
C ALA A 31 -18.77 -4.62 -17.14
N PRO A 32 -19.32 -4.54 -15.93
CA PRO A 32 -20.70 -4.12 -15.76
C PRO A 32 -20.92 -2.68 -16.21
N SER A 33 -21.98 -2.48 -16.99
CA SER A 33 -22.52 -1.17 -17.31
C SER A 33 -23.65 -0.81 -16.35
N GLY A 34 -23.95 0.48 -16.26
CA GLY A 34 -24.99 0.96 -15.40
C GLY A 34 -25.26 2.43 -15.57
N SER A 35 -25.71 3.07 -14.50
CA SER A 35 -25.85 4.51 -14.41
C SER A 35 -25.09 5.03 -13.20
N VAL A 36 -24.57 6.25 -13.31
CA VAL A 36 -23.97 6.99 -12.20
C VAL A 36 -24.64 8.34 -12.09
N VAL A 37 -24.66 8.90 -10.89
CA VAL A 37 -25.03 10.31 -10.70
C VAL A 37 -23.88 11.18 -11.22
N ALA A 38 -24.14 12.00 -12.22
CA ALA A 38 -23.17 12.93 -12.79
C ALA A 38 -23.16 14.28 -12.07
N GLN A 39 -24.31 14.70 -11.54
CA GLN A 39 -24.48 15.88 -10.71
C GLN A 39 -25.80 15.78 -9.92
N VAL A 40 -25.89 16.48 -8.80
CA VAL A 40 -27.14 16.68 -8.04
C VAL A 40 -27.39 18.17 -7.97
N THR A 41 -28.53 18.61 -8.50
CA THR A 41 -28.94 20.02 -8.47
C THR A 41 -29.99 20.23 -7.39
N ILE A 42 -29.80 21.25 -6.57
CA ILE A 42 -30.68 21.67 -5.48
C ILE A 42 -31.18 23.08 -5.82
N ALA A 43 -32.45 23.21 -6.19
CA ALA A 43 -33.09 24.49 -6.43
C ALA A 43 -33.76 24.96 -5.13
N LEU A 44 -33.28 26.04 -4.51
CA LEU A 44 -33.81 26.52 -3.25
C LEU A 44 -33.80 28.05 -3.20
N GLY A 45 -34.99 28.67 -3.14
CA GLY A 45 -35.14 30.11 -2.96
C GLY A 45 -34.66 30.59 -1.58
N SER A 46 -34.39 31.89 -1.44
CA SER A 46 -33.89 32.51 -0.19
C SER A 46 -34.88 32.48 0.97
N ASP A 47 -36.18 32.31 0.68
CA ASP A 47 -37.26 32.32 1.69
C ASP A 47 -37.91 30.93 1.85
N GLU A 48 -37.34 29.89 1.24
CA GLU A 48 -37.87 28.55 1.30
C GLU A 48 -37.42 27.76 2.53
N SER A 49 -38.24 26.79 2.96
CA SER A 49 -37.89 25.92 4.08
C SER A 49 -36.64 25.08 3.78
N PRO A 50 -35.74 24.87 4.77
CA PRO A 50 -34.53 24.07 4.60
C PRO A 50 -34.83 22.65 4.08
N LEU A 51 -33.91 22.13 3.27
CA LEU A 51 -33.95 20.78 2.71
C LEU A 51 -33.07 19.83 3.52
N ILE A 52 -33.49 18.57 3.66
CA ILE A 52 -32.64 17.51 4.24
C ILE A 52 -32.29 16.52 3.14
N LEU A 53 -31.00 16.44 2.83
CA LEU A 53 -30.42 15.50 1.89
C LEU A 53 -29.88 14.27 2.62
N GLY A 54 -30.02 13.12 1.99
CA GLY A 54 -29.24 11.95 2.32
C GLY A 54 -29.06 11.04 1.12
N ARG A 55 -28.84 9.75 1.37
CA ARG A 55 -28.43 8.81 0.31
C ARG A 55 -29.38 8.73 -0.89
N LYS A 56 -30.68 8.97 -0.70
CA LYS A 56 -31.67 8.94 -1.79
C LYS A 56 -31.44 10.08 -2.77
N GLU A 57 -31.39 11.30 -2.24
CA GLU A 57 -31.15 12.52 -3.00
C GLU A 57 -29.77 12.54 -3.67
N LEU A 58 -28.78 11.95 -2.97
CA LEU A 58 -27.40 11.86 -3.44
C LEU A 58 -27.13 10.69 -4.42
N GLY A 59 -28.13 9.84 -4.67
CA GLY A 59 -28.02 8.62 -5.47
C GLY A 59 -26.97 7.63 -4.98
N GLN A 60 -26.77 7.55 -3.65
CA GLN A 60 -25.88 6.59 -3.01
C GLN A 60 -26.65 5.33 -2.60
N ARG A 61 -26.04 4.16 -2.80
CA ARG A 61 -26.59 2.87 -2.39
C ARG A 61 -26.48 2.70 -0.87
N PRO A 62 -27.38 1.94 -0.22
CA PRO A 62 -27.21 1.59 1.19
C PRO A 62 -25.86 0.89 1.42
N GLY A 63 -25.13 1.31 2.44
CA GLY A 63 -23.83 0.72 2.78
C GLY A 63 -23.26 1.29 4.07
N SER A 64 -22.27 0.61 4.63
CA SER A 64 -21.53 1.01 5.83
C SER A 64 -20.70 2.27 5.65
N ASP A 65 -20.47 2.73 4.42
CA ASP A 65 -19.72 3.97 4.14
C ASP A 65 -20.56 5.00 3.37
N SER A 66 -21.83 4.70 3.10
CA SER A 66 -22.73 5.63 2.43
C SER A 66 -23.26 6.70 3.37
N ALA A 67 -23.81 7.76 2.77
CA ALA A 67 -24.67 8.69 3.47
C ALA A 67 -25.82 7.95 4.19
N VAL A 68 -26.22 8.48 5.34
CA VAL A 68 -27.48 8.06 5.98
C VAL A 68 -28.69 8.64 5.25
N LEU A 69 -29.90 8.26 5.64
CA LEU A 69 -31.13 8.79 5.04
C LEU A 69 -31.28 10.30 5.28
N ASP A 70 -30.94 10.79 6.46
CA ASP A 70 -30.96 12.22 6.80
C ASP A 70 -29.55 12.62 7.22
N HIS A 71 -28.81 13.23 6.30
CA HIS A 71 -27.38 13.46 6.46
C HIS A 71 -27.04 14.94 6.55
N LEU A 72 -27.51 15.73 5.59
CA LEU A 72 -27.13 17.12 5.43
C LEU A 72 -28.38 17.98 5.31
N ARG A 73 -28.52 18.98 6.17
CA ARG A 73 -29.49 20.06 5.98
C ARG A 73 -28.86 21.13 5.10
N VAL A 74 -29.60 21.62 4.11
CA VAL A 74 -29.22 22.72 3.22
C VAL A 74 -30.26 23.82 3.35
N ARG A 75 -29.81 25.06 3.48
CA ARG A 75 -30.63 26.26 3.57
C ARG A 75 -30.01 27.35 2.71
N HIS A 76 -30.86 28.18 2.11
CA HIS A 76 -30.44 29.35 1.36
C HIS A 76 -31.19 30.55 1.93
N ASP A 77 -30.51 31.66 2.16
CA ASP A 77 -31.10 32.93 2.58
C ASP A 77 -30.40 34.11 1.89
N ALA A 78 -30.81 35.34 2.23
CA ALA A 78 -30.18 36.55 1.69
C ALA A 78 -28.67 36.68 1.97
N SER A 79 -28.15 35.92 2.94
CA SER A 79 -26.73 35.90 3.29
C SER A 79 -25.94 34.81 2.58
N GLY A 80 -26.59 33.80 1.96
CA GLY A 80 -25.94 32.78 1.13
C GLY A 80 -26.40 31.35 1.41
N TRP A 81 -25.57 30.38 1.01
CA TRP A 81 -25.81 28.96 1.18
C TRP A 81 -25.25 28.42 2.50
N TRP A 82 -26.11 27.77 3.28
CA TRP A 82 -25.80 27.21 4.60
C TRP A 82 -26.02 25.71 4.63
N VAL A 83 -25.15 25.01 5.35
CA VAL A 83 -25.28 23.57 5.59
C VAL A 83 -25.08 23.18 7.05
N ALA A 84 -25.79 22.15 7.47
CA ALA A 84 -25.61 21.52 8.78
C ALA A 84 -25.57 20.00 8.64
N ASN A 85 -24.66 19.34 9.36
CA ASN A 85 -24.66 17.89 9.43
C ASN A 85 -25.67 17.45 10.51
N VAL A 86 -26.79 16.90 10.07
CA VAL A 86 -27.86 16.40 10.94
C VAL A 86 -27.65 14.94 11.37
N SER A 87 -26.68 14.25 10.76
CA SER A 87 -26.38 12.87 11.14
C SER A 87 -25.61 12.79 12.45
N ASP A 88 -26.12 11.98 13.37
CA ASP A 88 -25.46 11.53 14.58
C ASP A 88 -24.32 10.52 14.29
N ARG A 89 -24.49 9.69 13.25
CA ARG A 89 -23.64 8.55 12.89
C ARG A 89 -22.55 8.84 11.88
N ARG A 90 -22.73 9.84 11.00
CA ARG A 90 -21.80 10.13 9.89
C ARG A 90 -21.27 11.54 9.97
N ARG A 91 -20.01 11.69 9.60
CA ARG A 91 -19.34 12.98 9.51
C ARG A 91 -19.52 13.56 8.13
N VAL A 92 -19.53 14.89 8.08
CA VAL A 92 -19.47 15.67 6.85
C VAL A 92 -18.22 16.54 6.93
N ASP A 93 -17.40 16.48 5.89
CA ASP A 93 -16.20 17.29 5.73
C ASP A 93 -16.43 18.31 4.61
N ALA A 94 -16.10 19.57 4.84
CA ALA A 94 -16.30 20.69 3.93
C ALA A 94 -15.00 21.49 3.75
N PRO A 95 -13.96 20.91 3.11
CA PRO A 95 -12.66 21.55 2.99
C PRO A 95 -12.69 22.82 2.14
N THR A 96 -11.77 23.71 2.47
CA THR A 96 -11.61 25.05 1.89
C THR A 96 -10.18 25.25 1.39
N SER A 97 -9.85 26.46 0.92
CA SER A 97 -8.48 26.80 0.51
C SER A 97 -7.50 26.87 1.69
N MET A 98 -7.92 27.31 2.88
CA MET A 98 -7.03 27.39 4.05
C MET A 98 -7.09 26.13 4.91
N HIS A 99 -8.24 25.44 4.96
CA HIS A 99 -8.44 24.26 5.78
C HIS A 99 -8.62 23.00 4.93
N PRO A 100 -7.63 22.09 4.89
CA PRO A 100 -7.71 20.85 4.12
C PRO A 100 -8.78 19.88 4.66
N THR A 101 -9.25 20.07 5.89
CA THR A 101 -10.38 19.38 6.52
C THR A 101 -11.15 20.36 7.39
N ARG A 102 -12.48 20.35 7.30
CA ARG A 102 -13.40 21.17 8.11
C ARG A 102 -14.66 20.36 8.36
N TYR A 103 -14.70 19.65 9.50
CA TYR A 103 -15.89 18.88 9.88
C TYR A 103 -17.01 19.79 10.36
N LEU A 104 -18.24 19.55 9.89
CA LEU A 104 -19.38 20.41 10.21
C LEU A 104 -19.87 20.29 11.67
N ARG A 105 -19.62 19.16 12.35
CA ARG A 105 -20.03 18.95 13.76
C ARG A 105 -18.87 19.27 14.70
N ARG A 106 -18.45 20.53 14.75
CA ARG A 106 -17.45 21.02 15.71
C ARG A 106 -17.88 22.35 16.31
N TRP A 107 -17.77 22.47 17.62
CA TRP A 107 -18.08 23.70 18.37
C TRP A 107 -16.80 24.34 18.90
N SER A 108 -16.57 25.62 18.61
CA SER A 108 -15.40 26.32 19.15
C SER A 108 -15.63 26.65 20.62
N LEU A 109 -14.76 26.10 21.48
CA LEU A 109 -14.79 26.36 22.91
C LEU A 109 -14.25 27.77 23.18
N ALA A 110 -14.95 28.51 24.03
CA ALA A 110 -14.47 29.80 24.55
C ALA A 110 -14.93 29.97 26.01
N PRO A 111 -14.30 30.88 26.77
CA PRO A 111 -14.58 31.05 28.19
C PRO A 111 -16.06 31.34 28.47
N GLY A 112 -16.58 30.74 29.53
CA GLY A 112 -17.99 30.85 29.96
C GLY A 112 -18.98 29.95 29.20
N ASP A 113 -18.51 29.12 28.26
CA ASP A 113 -19.37 28.09 27.65
C ASP A 113 -19.88 27.10 28.69
N ARG A 114 -21.13 26.64 28.49
CA ARG A 114 -21.68 25.51 29.23
C ARG A 114 -21.96 24.36 28.28
N LEU A 115 -21.51 23.17 28.64
CA LEU A 115 -21.68 21.93 27.90
C LEU A 115 -22.53 20.98 28.76
N SER A 116 -23.56 20.38 28.21
CA SER A 116 -24.38 19.35 28.85
C SER A 116 -24.14 18.03 28.12
N LEU A 117 -23.49 17.08 28.80
CA LEU A 117 -23.20 15.74 28.30
C LEU A 117 -24.08 14.72 29.03
N ASP A 118 -25.03 14.08 28.35
CA ASP A 118 -26.05 13.19 28.94
C ASP A 118 -26.65 13.75 30.25
N GLY A 119 -26.93 15.06 30.28
CA GLY A 119 -27.48 15.78 31.44
C GLY A 119 -26.46 16.29 32.48
N ARG A 120 -25.16 16.02 32.31
CA ARG A 120 -24.10 16.55 33.18
C ARG A 120 -23.55 17.86 32.62
N VAL A 121 -23.58 18.92 33.43
CA VAL A 121 -23.11 20.25 33.04
C VAL A 121 -21.62 20.40 33.33
N ILE A 122 -20.89 20.88 32.32
CA ILE A 122 -19.47 21.23 32.34
C ILE A 122 -19.35 22.69 31.91
N GLU A 123 -18.56 23.46 32.63
CA GLU A 123 -18.26 24.86 32.32
C GLU A 123 -16.84 25.01 31.77
N VAL A 124 -16.70 25.81 30.71
CA VAL A 124 -15.40 26.17 30.13
C VAL A 124 -14.88 27.40 30.86
N THR A 125 -13.97 27.19 31.81
CA THR A 125 -13.47 28.28 32.67
C THR A 125 -12.37 29.11 32.01
N GLU A 126 -11.52 28.48 31.18
CA GLU A 126 -10.39 29.15 30.56
C GLU A 126 -10.07 28.53 29.20
N VAL A 127 -9.80 29.36 28.20
CA VAL A 127 -9.33 28.96 26.87
C VAL A 127 -8.24 29.93 26.41
N GLN A 128 -7.04 29.41 26.16
CA GLN A 128 -5.91 30.10 25.53
C GLN A 128 -5.41 29.28 24.34
N ALA A 129 -4.29 29.64 23.70
CA ALA A 129 -3.80 28.91 22.52
C ALA A 129 -3.30 27.48 22.85
N ASP A 130 -2.75 27.28 24.04
CA ASP A 130 -2.10 26.05 24.51
C ASP A 130 -2.63 25.58 25.87
N ARG A 131 -3.74 26.17 26.33
CA ARG A 131 -4.34 25.89 27.64
C ARG A 131 -5.86 25.88 27.56
N LEU A 132 -6.48 24.82 28.11
CA LEU A 132 -7.93 24.68 28.23
C LEU A 132 -8.27 24.19 29.62
N ILE A 133 -9.25 24.81 30.27
CA ILE A 133 -9.73 24.36 31.58
C ILE A 133 -11.24 24.17 31.58
N LEU A 134 -11.65 22.94 31.88
CA LEU A 134 -13.02 22.50 32.01
C LEU A 134 -13.32 22.19 33.49
N SER A 135 -14.49 22.60 33.96
CA SER A 135 -14.94 22.34 35.34
C SER A 135 -16.30 21.67 35.33
N ALA A 136 -16.44 20.60 36.11
CA ALA A 136 -17.71 19.92 36.37
C ALA A 136 -17.89 19.75 37.88
N PRO A 137 -19.10 19.47 38.37
CA PRO A 137 -19.32 19.18 39.80
C PRO A 137 -18.49 17.99 40.32
N SER A 138 -18.14 17.06 39.43
CA SER A 138 -17.34 15.87 39.73
C SER A 138 -15.83 16.07 39.59
N GLY A 139 -15.35 17.28 39.31
CA GLY A 139 -13.93 17.62 39.28
C GLY A 139 -13.54 18.56 38.14
N ARG A 140 -12.24 18.87 38.07
CA ARG A 140 -11.66 19.76 37.06
C ARG A 140 -10.69 19.03 36.14
N ALA A 141 -10.71 19.40 34.85
CA ALA A 141 -9.71 19.00 33.88
C ALA A 141 -9.00 20.22 33.32
N ARG A 142 -7.67 20.16 33.30
CA ARG A 142 -6.79 21.20 32.78
C ARG A 142 -5.86 20.57 31.75
N TRP A 143 -6.00 20.99 30.50
CA TRP A 143 -5.06 20.63 29.46
C TRP A 143 -4.07 21.77 29.26
N GLU A 144 -2.77 21.48 29.30
CA GLU A 144 -1.70 22.46 29.11
C GLU A 144 -0.50 21.81 28.42
N ALA A 145 0.00 22.45 27.35
CA ALA A 145 1.22 22.07 26.64
C ALA A 145 1.33 20.56 26.31
N GLY A 146 0.22 19.92 25.92
CA GLY A 146 0.19 18.51 25.53
C GLY A 146 -0.15 17.53 26.66
N THR A 147 -0.33 18.00 27.89
CA THR A 147 -0.63 17.14 29.04
C THR A 147 -2.01 17.43 29.59
N LEU A 148 -2.81 16.38 29.80
CA LEU A 148 -4.08 16.47 30.53
C LEU A 148 -3.83 16.25 32.03
N PHE A 149 -4.08 17.28 32.82
CA PHE A 149 -4.11 17.24 34.27
C PHE A 149 -5.56 17.10 34.74
N GLN A 150 -5.79 16.16 35.64
CA GLN A 150 -7.09 15.91 36.27
C GLN A 150 -6.88 15.53 37.73
N GLU A 151 -7.94 15.57 38.54
CA GLU A 151 -7.86 15.30 39.98
C GLU A 151 -7.49 13.85 40.33
N LEU A 152 -7.89 12.90 39.48
CA LEU A 152 -7.58 11.49 39.64
C LEU A 152 -6.30 11.13 38.88
N GLU A 153 -5.41 10.37 39.53
CA GLU A 153 -4.21 9.89 38.84
C GLU A 153 -4.59 8.96 37.67
N PRO A 154 -3.93 9.09 36.50
CA PRO A 154 -4.16 8.22 35.35
C PRO A 154 -3.87 6.75 35.68
N PHE A 155 -4.77 5.86 35.25
CA PHE A 155 -4.56 4.43 35.39
C PHE A 155 -3.44 3.95 34.46
N SER A 156 -2.47 3.22 35.00
CA SER A 156 -1.26 2.78 34.27
C SER A 156 -1.54 1.81 33.11
N GLY A 157 -2.71 1.18 33.08
CA GLY A 157 -3.13 0.27 32.01
C GLY A 157 -3.96 0.91 30.90
N CYS A 158 -4.06 2.24 30.85
CA CYS A 158 -4.72 2.92 29.74
C CYS A 158 -3.91 2.75 28.45
N PRO A 159 -4.56 2.47 27.30
CA PRO A 159 -3.88 2.53 26.02
C PRO A 159 -3.41 3.97 25.76
N ASP A 160 -2.20 4.14 25.24
CA ASP A 160 -1.69 5.43 24.76
C ASP A 160 -2.52 5.88 23.55
N GLU A 161 -3.68 6.49 23.80
CA GLU A 161 -4.55 7.09 22.78
C GLU A 161 -4.17 8.57 22.50
N GLY A 162 -2.96 8.99 22.87
CA GLY A 162 -2.51 10.38 22.80
C GLY A 162 -1.92 10.74 21.45
N GLY A 163 -2.46 11.77 20.81
CA GLY A 163 -1.83 12.38 19.65
C GLY A 163 -0.52 13.06 20.05
N ASP A 164 0.48 12.94 19.18
CA ASP A 164 1.76 13.66 19.22
C ASP A 164 1.53 15.19 19.23
N TRP A 165 1.26 15.77 20.40
CA TRP A 165 0.96 17.21 20.54
C TRP A 165 1.99 18.08 19.83
N TRP A 166 3.27 17.70 19.83
CA TRP A 166 4.35 18.43 19.14
C TRP A 166 4.07 18.67 17.65
N MET A 167 3.20 17.88 17.01
CA MET A 167 2.79 18.09 15.61
C MET A 167 2.11 19.45 15.37
N HIS A 168 1.56 20.12 16.38
CA HIS A 168 0.99 21.46 16.20
C HIS A 168 2.01 22.49 15.70
N ARG A 169 3.30 22.32 16.02
CA ARG A 169 4.38 23.20 15.54
C ARG A 169 4.73 22.95 14.07
N VAL A 170 4.50 21.73 13.60
CA VAL A 170 4.85 21.30 12.23
C VAL A 170 3.64 21.44 11.29
N ARG A 171 2.43 21.28 11.81
CA ARG A 171 1.16 21.35 11.08
C ARG A 171 0.13 22.14 11.90
N PRO A 172 0.27 23.47 12.00
CA PRO A 172 -0.60 24.31 12.83
C PRO A 172 -2.08 24.30 12.38
N THR A 173 -2.33 23.98 11.11
CA THR A 173 -3.67 23.89 10.51
C THR A 173 -4.29 22.49 10.58
N ALA A 174 -3.55 21.48 11.07
CA ALA A 174 -4.11 20.14 11.22
C ALA A 174 -5.00 20.05 12.46
N GLU A 175 -6.12 19.33 12.36
CA GLU A 175 -6.91 18.96 13.54
C GLU A 175 -6.20 17.84 14.32
N LEU A 176 -5.90 18.12 15.59
CA LEU A 176 -5.27 17.18 16.52
C LEU A 176 -6.30 16.78 17.58
N ALA A 177 -6.57 15.48 17.72
CA ALA A 177 -7.36 14.98 18.83
C ALA A 177 -6.50 14.99 20.10
N LEU A 178 -6.92 15.74 21.11
CA LEU A 178 -6.14 15.93 22.34
C LEU A 178 -6.52 14.89 23.40
N PHE A 179 -7.79 14.88 23.78
CA PHE A 179 -8.32 13.97 24.78
C PHE A 179 -9.83 13.73 24.58
N SER A 180 -10.33 12.69 25.24
CA SER A 180 -11.76 12.38 25.31
C SER A 180 -12.33 12.70 26.68
N ILE A 181 -13.63 12.99 26.75
CA ILE A 181 -14.35 13.19 28.01
C ILE A 181 -15.36 12.06 28.18
N GLY A 182 -15.31 11.41 29.34
CA GLY A 182 -16.22 10.33 29.72
C GLY A 182 -15.48 9.06 30.17
N GLY A 183 -16.25 8.03 30.52
CA GLY A 183 -15.74 6.78 31.08
C GLY A 183 -15.40 6.87 32.57
N GLN A 184 -15.21 5.69 33.17
CA GLN A 184 -14.96 5.56 34.61
C GLN A 184 -13.47 5.52 34.97
N VAL A 185 -12.59 5.28 33.98
CA VAL A 185 -11.15 5.12 34.20
C VAL A 185 -10.45 6.40 33.72
N PRO A 186 -9.75 7.14 34.61
CA PRO A 186 -8.93 8.28 34.23
C PRO A 186 -7.72 7.80 33.42
N CYS A 187 -7.47 8.43 32.27
CA CYS A 187 -6.28 8.16 31.45
C CYS A 187 -5.54 9.47 31.15
N SER A 188 -4.28 9.37 30.69
CA SER A 188 -3.48 10.52 30.23
C SER A 188 -4.16 11.32 29.12
N THR A 189 -5.08 10.69 28.38
CA THR A 189 -5.80 11.25 27.22
C THR A 189 -7.32 11.13 27.37
N ARG A 190 -7.79 10.89 28.61
CA ARG A 190 -9.21 10.79 28.91
C ARG A 190 -9.52 11.41 30.26
N TRP A 191 -10.37 12.43 30.24
CA TRP A 191 -10.97 12.95 31.45
C TRP A 191 -12.15 12.08 31.86
N SER A 192 -11.98 11.33 32.94
CA SER A 192 -13.02 10.42 33.44
C SER A 192 -14.17 11.20 34.05
N LEU A 193 -15.37 10.96 33.54
CA LEU A 193 -16.63 11.45 34.09
C LEU A 193 -17.57 10.26 34.24
N PRO A 194 -17.76 9.74 35.47
CA PRO A 194 -18.62 8.59 35.72
C PRO A 194 -20.04 8.81 35.17
N GLY A 195 -20.62 7.77 34.57
CA GLY A 195 -21.95 7.84 33.97
C GLY A 195 -21.98 8.35 32.52
N LEU A 196 -20.83 8.72 31.95
CA LEU A 196 -20.68 8.94 30.50
C LEU A 196 -19.95 7.77 29.84
N PRO A 197 -20.24 7.46 28.56
CA PRO A 197 -19.46 6.50 27.79
C PRO A 197 -17.97 6.89 27.68
N ALA A 198 -17.07 5.92 27.50
CA ALA A 198 -15.63 6.14 27.46
C ALA A 198 -15.16 7.11 26.36
N LYS A 199 -15.89 7.22 25.24
CA LYS A 199 -15.64 8.18 24.16
C LYS A 199 -16.84 9.11 24.00
N GLY A 200 -17.35 9.64 25.11
CA GLY A 200 -18.54 10.50 25.16
C GLY A 200 -18.44 11.71 24.23
N VAL A 201 -17.38 12.51 24.37
CA VAL A 201 -17.00 13.58 23.43
C VAL A 201 -15.49 13.66 23.26
N ARG A 202 -15.03 14.35 22.22
CA ARG A 202 -13.60 14.58 21.96
C ARG A 202 -13.30 16.06 21.95
N VAL A 203 -12.17 16.42 22.54
CA VAL A 203 -11.59 17.76 22.44
C VAL A 203 -10.49 17.71 21.39
N LEU A 204 -10.62 18.59 20.41
CA LEU A 204 -9.68 18.76 19.31
C LEU A 204 -8.97 20.12 19.45
N TRP A 205 -7.81 20.22 18.84
CA TRP A 205 -7.07 21.47 18.68
C TRP A 205 -6.79 21.72 17.20
N SER A 206 -6.98 22.95 16.77
CA SER A 206 -6.64 23.40 15.42
C SER A 206 -6.48 24.91 15.43
N GLU A 207 -5.40 25.41 14.82
CA GLU A 207 -5.14 26.84 14.64
C GLU A 207 -5.17 27.66 15.95
N GLY A 208 -4.61 27.10 17.04
CA GLY A 208 -4.61 27.77 18.34
C GLY A 208 -5.97 27.87 19.00
N ARG A 209 -6.96 27.08 18.55
CA ARG A 209 -8.31 27.02 19.13
C ARG A 209 -8.66 25.61 19.54
N PHE A 210 -9.45 25.51 20.60
CA PHE A 210 -10.04 24.26 21.04
C PHE A 210 -11.43 24.06 20.46
N TRP A 211 -11.69 22.85 20.02
CA TRP A 211 -12.96 22.46 19.41
C TRP A 211 -13.53 21.24 20.13
N LEU A 212 -14.83 21.24 20.35
CA LEU A 212 -15.56 20.07 20.81
C LEU A 212 -16.13 19.32 19.60
N ALA A 213 -15.94 18.01 19.58
CA ALA A 213 -16.42 17.13 18.51
C ALA A 213 -17.27 15.97 19.09
N PRO A 214 -18.24 15.46 18.32
CA PRO A 214 -19.14 14.42 18.78
C PRO A 214 -18.41 13.11 19.07
N GLY A 215 -18.86 12.45 20.14
CA GLY A 215 -18.54 11.07 20.46
C GLY A 215 -19.83 10.27 20.57
N THR A 216 -19.94 9.42 21.60
CA THR A 216 -21.11 8.56 21.83
C THR A 216 -22.15 9.15 22.77
N ALA A 217 -21.84 10.26 23.47
CA ALA A 217 -22.79 10.92 24.39
C ALA A 217 -23.71 11.91 23.63
N GLU A 218 -24.90 12.17 24.18
CA GLU A 218 -25.73 13.30 23.75
C GLU A 218 -25.10 14.59 24.28
N VAL A 219 -24.95 15.58 23.40
CA VAL A 219 -24.25 16.83 23.69
C VAL A 219 -25.13 18.02 23.36
N ARG A 220 -25.28 18.90 24.34
CA ARG A 220 -25.80 20.25 24.13
C ARG A 220 -24.80 21.26 24.66
N PHE A 221 -24.75 22.43 24.07
CA PHE A 221 -23.87 23.51 24.49
C PHE A 221 -24.60 24.86 24.40
N SER A 222 -24.22 25.80 25.26
CA SER A 222 -24.72 27.18 25.26
C SER A 222 -23.53 28.14 25.37
N ARG A 223 -23.55 29.22 24.59
CA ARG A 223 -22.58 30.31 24.69
C ARG A 223 -22.70 31.00 26.05
N ALA A 224 -21.61 31.60 26.53
CA ALA A 224 -21.62 32.41 27.75
C ALA A 224 -22.72 33.48 27.71
N GLY A 225 -23.60 33.48 28.72
CA GLY A 225 -24.72 34.43 28.81
C GLY A 225 -25.93 34.11 27.94
N GLU A 226 -25.89 33.08 27.08
CA GLU A 226 -27.04 32.67 26.29
C GLU A 226 -27.87 31.59 27.02
N PRO A 227 -29.20 31.73 27.09
CA PRO A 227 -30.08 30.72 27.68
C PRO A 227 -30.36 29.55 26.73
N GLN A 228 -30.08 29.70 25.44
CA GLN A 228 -30.40 28.71 24.42
C GLN A 228 -29.33 27.60 24.39
N TRP A 229 -29.78 26.36 24.58
CA TRP A 229 -28.96 25.17 24.35
C TRP A 229 -29.07 24.74 22.89
N ARG A 230 -27.93 24.42 22.28
CA ARG A 230 -27.81 23.93 20.90
C ARG A 230 -27.11 22.58 20.88
N GLY A 231 -27.49 21.70 19.98
CA GLY A 231 -26.78 20.47 19.69
C GLY A 231 -25.86 20.62 18.48
N PHE A 232 -25.04 19.60 18.21
CA PHE A 232 -24.20 19.59 17.01
C PHE A 232 -24.97 19.66 15.69
N GLY A 233 -26.23 19.19 15.66
CA GLY A 233 -27.08 19.26 14.47
C GLY A 233 -27.59 20.68 14.17
N ASP A 234 -27.50 21.60 15.14
CA ASP A 234 -27.93 22.99 14.99
C ASP A 234 -26.81 23.88 14.46
N LEU A 235 -25.61 23.34 14.30
CA LEU A 235 -24.45 24.08 13.78
C LEU A 235 -24.55 24.21 12.27
N GLU A 236 -24.81 25.43 11.82
CA GLU A 236 -24.83 25.79 10.41
C GLU A 236 -23.48 26.40 9.99
N TRP A 237 -23.07 26.09 8.77
CA TRP A 237 -21.86 26.60 8.16
C TRP A 237 -22.17 27.16 6.79
N ARG A 238 -21.64 28.34 6.51
CA ARG A 238 -21.73 28.96 5.20
C ARG A 238 -20.79 28.27 4.22
N LEU A 239 -21.31 27.88 3.05
CA LEU A 239 -20.56 27.25 1.96
C LEU A 239 -19.90 28.28 1.05
N ASP A 240 -20.60 29.36 0.77
CA ASP A 240 -20.22 30.42 -0.17
C ASP A 240 -19.62 31.64 0.56
N ASP A 241 -18.85 31.38 1.62
CA ASP A 241 -18.15 32.44 2.35
C ASP A 241 -17.21 33.20 1.38
N PRO A 242 -17.32 34.54 1.24
CA PRO A 242 -16.49 35.31 0.32
C PRO A 242 -14.99 35.25 0.62
N VAL A 243 -14.63 35.04 1.89
CA VAL A 243 -13.24 34.96 2.35
C VAL A 243 -12.72 33.54 2.16
N GLU A 244 -13.56 32.55 2.44
CA GLU A 244 -13.14 31.16 2.47
C GLU A 244 -14.23 30.17 2.00
N PRO A 245 -14.52 30.13 0.70
CA PRO A 245 -15.57 29.28 0.18
C PRO A 245 -15.21 27.79 0.30
N ALA A 246 -16.21 26.98 0.61
CA ALA A 246 -16.10 25.53 0.60
C ALA A 246 -15.90 25.04 -0.84
N GLN A 247 -14.81 24.32 -1.08
CA GLN A 247 -14.49 23.83 -2.43
C GLN A 247 -15.14 22.49 -2.71
N ARG A 248 -15.28 21.68 -1.66
CA ARG A 248 -15.81 20.31 -1.74
C ARG A 248 -16.65 20.01 -0.51
N LEU A 249 -17.48 18.98 -0.65
CA LEU A 249 -18.24 18.39 0.43
C LEU A 249 -18.11 16.87 0.36
N VAL A 250 -17.75 16.22 1.46
CA VAL A 250 -17.65 14.76 1.55
C VAL A 250 -18.83 14.25 2.36
N LEU A 251 -19.71 13.49 1.69
CA LEU A 251 -20.93 12.92 2.28
C LEU A 251 -20.88 11.40 2.15
N GLY A 252 -20.66 10.72 3.26
CA GLY A 252 -20.38 9.28 3.24
C GLY A 252 -19.06 9.03 2.51
N ARG A 253 -19.09 8.20 1.48
CA ARG A 253 -17.91 7.86 0.66
C ARG A 253 -17.69 8.77 -0.54
N THR A 254 -18.69 9.58 -0.91
CA THR A 254 -18.65 10.38 -2.14
C THR A 254 -18.16 11.80 -1.84
N SER A 255 -17.19 12.27 -2.63
CA SER A 255 -16.66 13.64 -2.59
C SER A 255 -17.30 14.45 -3.70
N TYR A 256 -17.98 15.54 -3.35
CA TYR A 256 -18.66 16.44 -4.29
C TYR A 256 -17.88 17.74 -4.43
N ARG A 257 -17.69 18.22 -5.66
CA ARG A 257 -17.30 19.59 -5.94
C ARG A 257 -18.56 20.45 -5.93
N LEU A 258 -18.45 21.63 -5.35
CA LEU A 258 -19.56 22.56 -5.20
C LEU A 258 -19.51 23.63 -6.29
N THR A 259 -20.65 23.93 -6.89
CA THR A 259 -20.87 25.13 -7.71
C THR A 259 -22.25 25.67 -7.40
N TRP A 260 -22.38 26.98 -7.26
CA TRP A 260 -23.65 27.64 -6.96
C TRP A 260 -23.88 28.80 -7.93
N THR A 261 -25.14 29.12 -8.17
CA THR A 261 -25.58 30.29 -8.93
C THR A 261 -26.38 31.21 -8.02
N ASP A 262 -26.02 32.50 -8.02
CA ASP A 262 -26.77 33.54 -7.34
C ASP A 262 -28.07 33.84 -8.12
N ALA A 263 -29.07 34.39 -7.44
CA ALA A 263 -30.40 34.66 -7.99
C ALA A 263 -30.35 35.63 -9.19
N GLY A 264 -30.24 35.07 -10.40
CA GLY A 264 -30.65 35.69 -11.67
C GLY A 264 -32.04 35.19 -12.10
N SER A 265 -32.43 35.47 -13.35
CA SER A 265 -33.75 35.11 -13.92
C SER A 265 -34.11 33.61 -13.88
N ASP A 266 -33.14 32.73 -13.61
CA ASP A 266 -33.30 31.27 -13.60
C ASP A 266 -33.33 30.64 -12.18
N GLY A 267 -33.30 31.47 -11.11
CA GLY A 267 -33.35 31.02 -9.71
C GLY A 267 -32.01 30.60 -9.10
N SER A 268 -31.96 30.51 -7.77
CA SER A 268 -30.77 30.08 -7.01
C SER A 268 -30.64 28.56 -6.99
N ALA A 269 -29.48 28.04 -7.41
CA ALA A 269 -29.23 26.61 -7.45
C ALA A 269 -27.84 26.26 -6.88
N LEU A 270 -27.80 25.22 -6.05
CA LEU A 270 -26.57 24.58 -5.58
C LEU A 270 -26.39 23.26 -6.33
N THR A 271 -25.27 23.10 -7.02
CA THR A 271 -24.92 21.89 -7.76
C THR A 271 -23.77 21.15 -7.09
N LEU A 272 -24.01 19.86 -6.82
CA LEU A 272 -23.04 18.92 -6.27
C LEU A 272 -22.54 18.00 -7.38
N VAL A 273 -21.30 18.18 -7.83
CA VAL A 273 -20.69 17.33 -8.87
C VAL A 273 -19.81 16.27 -8.21
N PRO A 274 -20.20 14.99 -8.20
CA PRO A 274 -19.36 13.93 -7.63
C PRO A 274 -18.03 13.84 -8.38
N THR A 275 -16.94 13.79 -7.60
CA THR A 275 -15.56 13.73 -8.09
C THR A 275 -14.89 12.39 -7.80
N ARG A 276 -15.29 11.70 -6.72
CA ARG A 276 -14.79 10.38 -6.31
C ARG A 276 -15.84 9.62 -5.53
N GLY A 277 -15.80 8.29 -5.60
CA GLY A 277 -16.63 7.39 -4.79
C GLY A 277 -18.10 7.40 -5.20
N THR A 278 -18.37 7.57 -6.49
CA THR A 278 -19.74 7.53 -7.03
C THR A 278 -20.19 6.09 -7.17
N ASP A 279 -21.37 5.76 -6.66
CA ASP A 279 -21.95 4.44 -6.82
C ASP A 279 -22.34 4.17 -8.26
N VAL A 280 -22.01 2.97 -8.74
CA VAL A 280 -22.47 2.44 -10.02
C VAL A 280 -23.77 1.68 -9.79
N TRP A 281 -24.81 2.02 -10.54
CA TRP A 281 -26.13 1.40 -10.48
C TRP A 281 -26.35 0.49 -11.70
N PRO A 282 -26.21 -0.84 -11.56
CA PRO A 282 -26.29 -1.75 -12.70
C PRO A 282 -27.71 -1.84 -13.27
N GLU A 283 -27.83 -1.83 -14.59
CA GLU A 283 -29.13 -1.94 -15.29
C GLU A 283 -29.76 -3.32 -15.12
N GLU A 284 -28.94 -4.38 -15.16
CA GLU A 284 -29.38 -5.78 -15.17
C GLU A 284 -30.08 -6.26 -13.90
N ARG A 285 -29.94 -5.54 -12.77
CA ARG A 285 -30.47 -5.98 -11.47
C ARG A 285 -31.85 -5.44 -11.12
N GLY A 286 -32.52 -4.71 -12.01
CA GLY A 286 -33.83 -4.13 -11.72
C GLY A 286 -33.84 -3.23 -10.48
N VAL A 287 -32.67 -2.73 -10.07
CA VAL A 287 -32.54 -1.87 -8.90
C VAL A 287 -33.17 -0.54 -9.28
N THR A 288 -34.34 -0.28 -8.73
CA THR A 288 -35.06 0.97 -8.97
C THR A 288 -34.18 2.12 -8.49
N ARG A 289 -33.85 3.03 -9.40
CA ARG A 289 -33.13 4.27 -9.07
C ARG A 289 -33.86 4.93 -7.90
N LEU A 290 -33.11 5.44 -6.93
CA LEU A 290 -33.72 6.14 -5.82
C LEU A 290 -34.34 7.43 -6.37
N VAL A 291 -35.65 7.55 -6.20
CA VAL A 291 -36.37 8.80 -6.45
C VAL A 291 -36.08 9.73 -5.27
N SER A 292 -35.73 10.97 -5.58
CA SER A 292 -35.57 12.02 -4.58
C SER A 292 -36.86 12.16 -3.76
N ARG A 293 -36.75 12.42 -2.45
CA ARG A 293 -37.94 12.67 -1.62
C ARG A 293 -38.56 14.05 -1.87
N ASP A 294 -37.78 14.98 -2.43
CA ASP A 294 -38.18 16.36 -2.68
C ASP A 294 -37.88 16.72 -4.15
N GLU A 295 -38.87 17.31 -4.83
CA GLU A 295 -38.80 17.68 -6.24
C GLU A 295 -37.76 18.78 -6.52
N ARG A 296 -37.40 19.56 -5.49
CA ARG A 296 -36.35 20.59 -5.55
C ARG A 296 -34.95 20.00 -5.68
N VAL A 297 -34.80 18.69 -5.49
CA VAL A 297 -33.53 17.99 -5.64
C VAL A 297 -33.58 17.04 -6.81
N SER A 298 -32.76 17.31 -7.83
CA SER A 298 -32.74 16.56 -9.07
C SER A 298 -31.35 15.95 -9.33
N PRO A 299 -31.18 14.63 -9.16
CA PRO A 299 -29.98 13.93 -9.58
C PRO A 299 -29.98 13.68 -11.10
N ASP A 300 -28.95 14.18 -11.81
CA ASP A 300 -28.68 13.86 -13.22
C ASP A 300 -28.01 12.50 -13.33
N TRP A 301 -28.72 11.53 -13.90
CA TRP A 301 -28.23 10.17 -14.10
C TRP A 301 -27.66 10.02 -15.50
N ARG A 302 -26.39 9.62 -15.60
CA ARG A 302 -25.73 9.35 -16.88
C ARG A 302 -25.42 7.86 -17.05
N PRO A 303 -25.50 7.33 -18.27
CA PRO A 303 -24.97 6.02 -18.58
C PRO A 303 -23.51 5.92 -18.18
N TYR A 304 -23.16 4.83 -17.54
CA TYR A 304 -21.81 4.49 -17.14
C TYR A 304 -21.39 3.21 -17.83
N ALA A 305 -20.38 3.33 -18.68
CA ALA A 305 -19.67 2.22 -19.26
C ALA A 305 -18.17 2.45 -18.99
N PRO A 306 -17.54 1.65 -18.10
CA PRO A 306 -16.16 1.91 -17.67
C PRO A 306 -15.15 1.92 -18.81
N THR A 307 -15.46 1.24 -19.93
CA THR A 307 -14.63 1.15 -21.13
C THR A 307 -14.85 2.28 -22.13
N ALA A 308 -16.03 2.89 -22.18
CA ALA A 308 -16.39 3.95 -23.13
C ALA A 308 -16.37 5.37 -22.52
N ALA A 309 -16.50 5.49 -21.20
CA ALA A 309 -16.53 6.78 -20.49
C ALA A 309 -15.13 7.39 -20.23
N MET A 310 -14.06 6.70 -20.60
CA MET A 310 -12.68 7.11 -20.38
C MET A 310 -12.04 7.54 -21.70
N PRO A 311 -11.18 8.58 -21.71
CA PRO A 311 -10.57 9.04 -22.94
C PRO A 311 -9.79 7.90 -23.59
N SER A 312 -9.99 7.74 -24.89
CA SER A 312 -9.15 6.88 -25.71
C SER A 312 -7.68 7.32 -25.60
N MET A 313 -6.73 6.43 -25.88
CA MET A 313 -5.32 6.83 -25.87
C MET A 313 -5.06 8.01 -26.81
N THR A 314 -5.78 8.07 -27.94
CA THR A 314 -5.73 9.18 -28.90
C THR A 314 -6.25 10.49 -28.30
N GLU A 315 -7.41 10.49 -27.65
CA GLU A 315 -7.95 11.69 -26.98
C GLU A 315 -7.04 12.15 -25.84
N TRP A 316 -6.54 11.20 -25.05
CA TRP A 316 -5.60 11.51 -23.97
C TRP A 316 -4.31 12.13 -24.51
N MET A 317 -3.76 11.59 -25.61
CA MET A 317 -2.56 12.12 -26.25
C MET A 317 -2.78 13.53 -26.80
N VAL A 318 -3.97 13.85 -27.31
CA VAL A 318 -4.32 15.22 -27.74
C VAL A 318 -4.32 16.17 -26.54
N GLY A 319 -4.96 15.78 -25.43
CA GLY A 319 -4.98 16.58 -24.20
C GLY A 319 -3.61 16.71 -23.51
N HIS A 320 -2.69 15.78 -23.78
CA HIS A 320 -1.38 15.68 -23.12
C HIS A 320 -0.23 15.61 -24.13
N TRP A 321 -0.35 16.35 -25.23
CA TRP A 321 0.60 16.32 -26.34
C TRP A 321 2.09 16.51 -25.96
N PRO A 322 2.48 17.27 -24.91
CA PRO A 322 3.89 17.40 -24.54
C PRO A 322 4.51 16.06 -24.13
N TRP A 323 3.75 15.18 -23.49
CA TRP A 323 4.19 13.84 -23.14
C TRP A 323 4.37 12.95 -24.38
N GLY A 324 3.46 13.08 -25.36
CA GLY A 324 3.58 12.42 -26.66
C GLY A 324 4.84 12.84 -27.41
N CYS A 325 5.13 14.15 -27.45
CA CYS A 325 6.34 14.69 -28.07
C CYS A 325 7.61 14.24 -27.32
N ALA A 326 7.63 14.31 -25.99
CA ALA A 326 8.77 13.85 -25.20
C ALA A 326 9.06 12.35 -25.43
N ALA A 327 8.02 11.53 -25.46
CA ALA A 327 8.13 10.10 -25.72
C ALA A 327 8.67 9.81 -27.13
N LEU A 328 8.17 10.53 -28.15
CA LEU A 328 8.65 10.42 -29.52
C LEU A 328 10.12 10.86 -29.68
N VAL A 329 10.49 12.00 -29.10
CA VAL A 329 11.87 12.52 -29.15
C VAL A 329 12.83 11.54 -28.51
N LEU A 330 12.50 11.02 -27.32
CA LEU A 330 13.37 10.05 -26.64
C LEU A 330 13.47 8.72 -27.40
N ALA A 331 12.39 8.28 -28.04
CA ALA A 331 12.40 7.11 -28.91
C ALA A 331 13.26 7.32 -30.17
N LEU A 332 13.19 8.49 -30.80
CA LEU A 332 14.04 8.86 -31.94
C LEU A 332 15.51 8.96 -31.54
N VAL A 333 15.82 9.60 -30.42
CA VAL A 333 17.19 9.68 -29.88
C VAL A 333 17.73 8.28 -29.59
N ALA A 334 16.95 7.41 -28.94
CA ALA A 334 17.35 6.03 -28.70
C ALA A 334 17.61 5.27 -30.01
N GLY A 335 16.73 5.41 -31.02
CA GLY A 335 16.91 4.82 -32.34
C GLY A 335 18.18 5.31 -33.04
N VAL A 336 18.45 6.62 -33.03
CA VAL A 336 19.67 7.22 -33.60
C VAL A 336 20.93 6.74 -32.87
N LEU A 337 20.90 6.67 -31.54
CA LEU A 337 22.01 6.14 -30.75
C LEU A 337 22.29 4.67 -31.08
N GLU A 338 21.25 3.86 -31.27
CA GLU A 338 21.40 2.46 -31.68
C GLU A 338 21.97 2.30 -33.08
N LEU A 339 21.57 3.16 -34.03
CA LEU A 339 22.11 3.20 -35.40
C LEU A 339 23.57 3.63 -35.43
N ARG A 340 23.97 4.56 -34.55
CA ARG A 340 25.35 5.06 -34.43
C ARG A 340 26.28 4.15 -33.64
N ARG A 341 25.73 3.24 -32.82
CA ARG A 341 26.55 2.29 -32.04
C ARG A 341 27.32 1.39 -33.00
N PRO A 342 28.66 1.34 -32.90
CA PRO A 342 29.49 0.50 -33.77
C PRO A 342 29.00 -0.95 -33.70
N ARG A 343 29.08 -1.67 -34.83
CA ARG A 343 28.72 -3.09 -34.91
C ARG A 343 29.91 -3.93 -34.44
N PRO A 344 29.96 -4.42 -33.19
CA PRO A 344 30.90 -5.47 -32.87
C PRO A 344 30.50 -6.72 -33.64
N TYR A 345 31.51 -7.42 -34.15
CA TYR A 345 31.38 -8.71 -34.80
C TYR A 345 30.61 -9.68 -33.90
N GLY A 346 29.44 -10.15 -34.36
CA GLY A 346 28.83 -11.39 -33.88
C GLY A 346 27.58 -11.37 -32.99
N GLN A 347 26.87 -10.27 -32.69
CA GLN A 347 25.63 -10.36 -31.88
C GLN A 347 24.50 -9.36 -32.20
N ILE A 348 23.26 -9.84 -31.98
CA ILE A 348 21.91 -9.24 -32.03
C ILE A 348 21.61 -8.39 -33.30
N PRO A 349 20.72 -8.84 -34.20
CA PRO A 349 20.34 -8.07 -35.39
C PRO A 349 19.89 -6.65 -35.06
N LEU A 350 20.24 -5.69 -35.92
CA LEU A 350 19.86 -4.28 -35.77
C LEU A 350 18.34 -4.12 -35.57
N GLY A 351 17.53 -4.90 -36.29
CA GLY A 351 16.08 -4.91 -36.13
C GLY A 351 15.67 -5.18 -34.69
N VAL A 352 16.21 -6.23 -34.06
CA VAL A 352 15.92 -6.58 -32.66
C VAL A 352 16.32 -5.46 -31.69
N ARG A 353 17.46 -4.80 -31.94
CA ARG A 353 17.93 -3.67 -31.11
C ARG A 353 17.00 -2.46 -31.22
N LEU A 354 16.55 -2.13 -32.43
CA LEU A 354 15.58 -1.05 -32.66
C LEU A 354 14.21 -1.39 -32.05
N THR A 355 13.74 -2.63 -32.21
CA THR A 355 12.49 -3.11 -31.61
C THR A 355 12.51 -3.07 -30.09
N ALA A 356 13.66 -3.17 -29.43
CA ALA A 356 13.74 -3.00 -27.98
C ALA A 356 13.93 -1.53 -27.56
N SER A 357 14.75 -0.77 -28.31
CA SER A 357 15.20 0.57 -27.88
C SER A 357 14.27 1.71 -28.25
N VAL A 358 13.39 1.53 -29.24
CA VAL A 358 12.42 2.57 -29.66
C VAL A 358 11.09 2.44 -28.90
N PRO A 359 10.46 1.26 -28.79
CA PRO A 359 9.19 1.12 -28.07
C PRO A 359 9.32 1.32 -26.56
N ALA A 360 10.44 0.93 -25.95
CA ALA A 360 10.66 1.06 -24.51
C ALA A 360 10.57 2.52 -23.99
N PRO A 361 11.33 3.49 -24.52
CA PRO A 361 11.15 4.89 -24.12
C PRO A 361 9.77 5.42 -24.53
N LEU A 362 9.28 5.12 -25.74
CA LEU A 362 7.98 5.61 -26.21
C LEU A 362 6.86 5.20 -25.25
N PHE A 363 6.63 3.91 -25.08
CA PHE A 363 5.53 3.39 -24.29
C PHE A 363 5.80 3.42 -22.79
N GLY A 364 7.06 3.37 -22.36
CA GLY A 364 7.45 3.57 -20.96
C GLY A 364 7.16 4.99 -20.49
N ILE A 365 7.48 6.01 -21.28
CA ILE A 365 7.16 7.42 -20.96
C ILE A 365 5.67 7.65 -21.02
N LEU A 366 4.96 7.08 -22.00
CA LEU A 366 3.51 7.17 -22.05
C LEU A 366 2.87 6.51 -20.82
N ALA A 367 3.30 5.29 -20.44
CA ALA A 367 2.84 4.62 -19.22
C ALA A 367 3.11 5.47 -17.96
N LEU A 368 4.32 6.03 -17.85
CA LEU A 368 4.67 6.96 -16.78
C LEU A 368 3.73 8.17 -16.79
N ALA A 369 3.56 8.84 -17.93
CA ALA A 369 2.73 10.01 -18.07
C ALA A 369 1.26 9.73 -17.69
N THR A 370 0.72 8.55 -18.03
CA THR A 370 -0.62 8.15 -17.58
C THR A 370 -0.73 8.03 -16.06
N ALA A 371 0.38 7.72 -15.37
CA ALA A 371 0.42 7.72 -13.90
C ALA A 371 0.45 9.15 -13.32
N TRP A 372 0.93 10.14 -14.08
CA TRP A 372 1.02 11.53 -13.63
C TRP A 372 -0.23 12.37 -13.97
N THR A 373 -0.85 12.15 -15.13
CA THR A 373 -1.90 13.07 -15.63
C THR A 373 -3.34 12.54 -15.47
N GLY A 374 -3.51 11.32 -14.96
CA GLY A 374 -4.81 10.79 -14.57
C GLY A 374 -5.44 9.82 -15.58
N LEU A 375 -6.78 9.83 -15.64
CA LEU A 375 -7.61 8.76 -16.19
C LEU A 375 -7.30 8.43 -17.66
N VAL A 376 -7.11 7.14 -17.95
CA VAL A 376 -6.97 6.57 -19.30
C VAL A 376 -7.82 5.31 -19.39
N SER A 377 -8.25 4.96 -20.61
CA SER A 377 -8.99 3.73 -20.87
C SER A 377 -8.35 2.49 -20.22
N PRO A 378 -9.12 1.66 -19.47
CA PRO A 378 -8.68 0.37 -18.94
C PRO A 378 -8.08 -0.56 -20.01
N ALA A 379 -8.63 -0.54 -21.22
CA ALA A 379 -8.19 -1.38 -22.33
C ALA A 379 -6.74 -1.08 -22.73
N TRP A 380 -6.35 0.20 -22.77
CA TRP A 380 -4.98 0.59 -23.05
C TRP A 380 -4.00 0.06 -22.00
N LEU A 381 -4.32 0.21 -20.71
CA LEU A 381 -3.43 -0.23 -19.63
C LEU A 381 -3.23 -1.76 -19.65
N LEU A 382 -4.33 -2.52 -19.79
CA LEU A 382 -4.26 -3.97 -19.90
C LEU A 382 -3.48 -4.42 -21.14
N MET A 383 -3.68 -3.77 -22.28
CA MET A 383 -2.92 -4.04 -23.50
C MET A 383 -1.42 -3.68 -23.33
N SER A 384 -1.12 -2.55 -22.69
CA SER A 384 0.25 -2.09 -22.45
C SER A 384 1.04 -3.06 -21.58
N ILE A 385 0.40 -3.65 -20.56
CA ILE A 385 0.99 -4.76 -19.78
C ILE A 385 1.34 -5.94 -20.71
N GLY A 386 0.37 -6.41 -21.50
CA GLY A 386 0.58 -7.52 -22.43
C GLY A 386 1.69 -7.24 -23.46
N LEU A 387 1.76 -6.03 -24.00
CA LEU A 387 2.77 -5.62 -24.97
C LEU A 387 4.17 -5.49 -24.35
N GLY A 388 4.30 -4.81 -23.21
CA GLY A 388 5.60 -4.61 -22.55
C GLY A 388 6.21 -5.92 -22.09
N TRP A 389 5.44 -6.74 -21.38
CA TRP A 389 5.88 -8.06 -20.90
C TRP A 389 6.01 -9.08 -22.03
N GLY A 390 5.15 -9.02 -23.05
CA GLY A 390 5.22 -9.89 -24.23
C GLY A 390 6.45 -9.61 -25.08
N LEU A 391 6.76 -8.34 -25.33
CA LEU A 391 7.98 -7.94 -26.04
C LEU A 391 9.22 -8.34 -25.26
N ALA A 392 9.26 -8.09 -23.94
CA ALA A 392 10.37 -8.54 -23.10
C ALA A 392 10.54 -10.07 -23.16
N THR A 393 9.44 -10.83 -23.08
CA THR A 393 9.46 -12.30 -23.19
C THR A 393 10.05 -12.75 -24.53
N LEU A 394 9.62 -12.16 -25.64
CA LEU A 394 10.11 -12.47 -26.97
C LEU A 394 11.62 -12.18 -27.10
N LEU A 395 12.06 -10.99 -26.68
CA LEU A 395 13.46 -10.59 -26.77
C LEU A 395 14.36 -11.46 -25.89
N LEU A 396 13.92 -11.80 -24.68
CA LEU A 396 14.64 -12.70 -23.78
C LEU A 396 14.70 -14.13 -24.34
N GLY A 397 13.61 -14.61 -24.95
CA GLY A 397 13.56 -15.91 -25.62
C GLY A 397 14.51 -15.99 -26.82
N LEU A 398 14.44 -15.00 -27.72
CA LEU A 398 15.34 -14.88 -28.87
C LEU A 398 16.80 -14.73 -28.45
N GLY A 399 17.05 -14.05 -27.33
CA GLY A 399 18.39 -13.91 -26.74
C GLY A 399 18.89 -15.14 -25.97
N GLY A 400 18.09 -16.22 -25.87
CA GLY A 400 18.45 -17.42 -25.10
C GLY A 400 18.54 -17.21 -23.59
N ARG A 401 17.97 -16.11 -23.08
CA ARG A 401 18.05 -15.69 -21.68
C ARG A 401 17.00 -16.30 -20.77
N LEU A 402 16.07 -17.07 -21.34
CA LEU A 402 15.00 -17.79 -20.62
C LEU A 402 15.31 -19.28 -20.41
N ALA A 403 16.59 -19.67 -20.45
CA ALA A 403 16.99 -21.05 -20.17
C ALA A 403 17.09 -21.33 -18.67
N GLY A 404 16.72 -22.55 -18.26
CA GLY A 404 16.87 -23.02 -16.87
C GLY A 404 16.03 -22.22 -15.84
N PRO A 405 16.51 -22.07 -14.59
CA PRO A 405 15.77 -21.40 -13.52
C PRO A 405 15.44 -19.93 -13.79
N VAL A 406 16.22 -19.24 -14.64
CA VAL A 406 15.90 -17.85 -15.03
C VAL A 406 14.62 -17.80 -15.86
N GLY A 407 14.44 -18.78 -16.75
CA GLY A 407 13.20 -18.92 -17.51
C GLY A 407 12.00 -19.18 -16.61
N TRP A 408 12.13 -20.10 -15.65
CA TRP A 408 11.06 -20.39 -14.69
C TRP A 408 10.75 -19.20 -13.78
N LEU A 409 11.77 -18.45 -13.34
CA LEU A 409 11.59 -17.20 -12.61
C LEU A 409 10.77 -16.20 -13.43
N TRP A 410 11.13 -16.02 -14.70
CA TRP A 410 10.42 -15.12 -15.61
C TRP A 410 8.97 -15.55 -15.82
N SER A 411 8.72 -16.83 -16.13
CA SER A 411 7.37 -17.33 -16.40
C SER A 411 6.48 -17.29 -15.15
N ALA A 412 7.03 -17.56 -13.96
CA ALA A 412 6.30 -17.41 -12.71
C ALA A 412 5.99 -15.94 -12.39
N ALA A 413 6.97 -15.04 -12.55
CA ALA A 413 6.77 -13.60 -12.37
C ALA A 413 5.71 -13.06 -13.34
N LEU A 414 5.80 -13.44 -14.61
CA LEU A 414 4.83 -13.10 -15.64
C LEU A 414 3.45 -13.62 -15.26
N GLY A 415 3.32 -14.89 -14.85
CA GLY A 415 2.06 -15.44 -14.38
C GLY A 415 1.45 -14.64 -13.23
N LEU A 416 2.25 -14.31 -12.19
CA LEU A 416 1.79 -13.51 -11.05
C LEU A 416 1.38 -12.09 -11.46
N VAL A 417 2.13 -11.44 -12.35
CA VAL A 417 1.82 -10.11 -12.88
C VAL A 417 0.52 -10.11 -13.69
N LEU A 418 0.35 -11.07 -14.58
CA LEU A 418 -0.84 -11.18 -15.43
C LEU A 418 -2.08 -11.54 -14.59
N VAL A 419 -1.96 -12.48 -13.66
CA VAL A 419 -3.04 -12.78 -12.70
C VAL A 419 -3.34 -11.59 -11.81
N GLY A 420 -2.32 -10.91 -11.27
CA GLY A 420 -2.50 -9.71 -10.47
C GLY A 420 -3.21 -8.58 -11.22
N ALA A 421 -2.87 -8.38 -12.50
CA ALA A 421 -3.58 -7.44 -13.36
C ALA A 421 -5.05 -7.82 -13.56
N LEU A 422 -5.37 -9.10 -13.78
CA LEU A 422 -6.75 -9.57 -13.93
C LEU A 422 -7.54 -9.47 -12.62
N VAL A 423 -6.92 -9.80 -11.48
CA VAL A 423 -7.55 -9.76 -10.15
C VAL A 423 -7.87 -8.33 -9.76
N GLN A 424 -6.91 -7.41 -9.83
CA GLN A 424 -7.15 -5.99 -9.55
C GLN A 424 -8.12 -5.40 -10.58
N GLY A 425 -8.04 -5.86 -11.83
CA GLY A 425 -8.98 -5.49 -12.88
C GLY A 425 -10.41 -5.87 -12.58
N GLN A 426 -10.64 -7.10 -12.13
CA GLN A 426 -11.94 -7.58 -11.72
C GLN A 426 -12.44 -6.83 -10.49
N LEU A 427 -11.56 -6.53 -9.53
CA LEU A 427 -11.89 -5.73 -8.35
C LEU A 427 -12.34 -4.30 -8.75
N GLY A 428 -11.63 -3.68 -9.70
CA GLY A 428 -11.92 -2.34 -10.17
C GLY A 428 -13.13 -2.21 -11.10
N LEU A 429 -13.21 -3.04 -12.14
CA LEU A 429 -14.28 -3.00 -13.15
C LEU A 429 -15.59 -3.59 -12.61
N GLY A 430 -15.51 -4.65 -11.80
CA GLY A 430 -16.66 -5.26 -11.13
C GLY A 430 -17.08 -4.57 -9.83
N GLY A 431 -16.41 -3.46 -9.50
CA GLY A 431 -16.57 -2.73 -8.25
C GLY A 431 -17.88 -1.97 -8.15
N ASP A 432 -18.28 -1.74 -6.90
CA ASP A 432 -19.54 -1.08 -6.57
C ASP A 432 -19.50 0.45 -6.76
N ASP A 433 -18.31 1.03 -6.82
CA ASP A 433 -18.11 2.46 -7.00
C ASP A 433 -16.87 2.74 -7.86
N THR A 434 -16.78 3.98 -8.35
CA THR A 434 -15.72 4.40 -9.26
C THR A 434 -14.32 4.46 -8.62
N ARG A 435 -14.20 4.39 -7.28
CA ARG A 435 -12.90 4.41 -6.59
C ARG A 435 -12.13 3.12 -6.85
N TRP A 436 -12.81 1.99 -6.92
CA TRP A 436 -12.16 0.70 -7.15
C TRP A 436 -11.43 0.64 -8.48
N LEU A 437 -12.01 1.24 -9.53
CA LEU A 437 -11.35 1.32 -10.83
C LEU A 437 -10.06 2.15 -10.78
N LEU A 438 -10.02 3.24 -10.00
CA LEU A 438 -8.80 4.04 -9.80
C LEU A 438 -7.68 3.21 -9.17
N ILE A 439 -8.01 2.41 -8.14
CA ILE A 439 -7.07 1.51 -7.47
C ILE A 439 -6.48 0.49 -8.46
N ALA A 440 -7.34 -0.10 -9.29
CA ALA A 440 -6.91 -1.04 -10.33
C ALA A 440 -6.00 -0.39 -11.39
N GLN A 441 -6.35 0.82 -11.83
CA GLN A 441 -5.55 1.58 -12.80
C GLN A 441 -4.17 1.93 -12.27
N ASP A 442 -4.07 2.35 -11.00
CA ASP A 442 -2.77 2.63 -10.36
C ASP A 442 -1.87 1.38 -10.34
N HIS A 443 -2.44 0.22 -10.03
CA HIS A 443 -1.74 -1.07 -10.10
C HIS A 443 -1.28 -1.38 -11.52
N TRP A 444 -2.17 -1.26 -12.52
CA TRP A 444 -1.84 -1.54 -13.92
C TRP A 444 -0.77 -0.62 -14.50
N ARG A 445 -0.79 0.67 -14.17
CA ARG A 445 0.23 1.63 -14.60
C ARG A 445 1.62 1.19 -14.18
N LEU A 446 1.75 0.73 -12.93
CA LEU A 446 3.02 0.23 -12.41
C LEU A 446 3.45 -1.07 -13.08
N LEU A 447 2.53 -2.03 -13.26
CA LEU A 447 2.84 -3.27 -13.97
C LEU A 447 3.25 -3.03 -15.44
N ALA A 448 2.60 -2.08 -16.12
CA ALA A 448 2.96 -1.67 -17.47
C ALA A 448 4.35 -1.02 -17.51
N LEU A 449 4.61 -0.07 -16.60
CA LEU A 449 5.90 0.60 -16.45
C LEU A 449 7.04 -0.41 -16.21
N MET A 450 6.80 -1.38 -15.32
CA MET A 450 7.76 -2.46 -15.05
C MET A 450 8.09 -3.27 -16.31
N GLY A 451 7.07 -3.64 -17.09
CA GLY A 451 7.26 -4.36 -18.36
C GLY A 451 8.13 -3.58 -19.34
N TRP A 452 7.82 -2.29 -19.55
CA TRP A 452 8.59 -1.42 -20.44
C TRP A 452 10.01 -1.12 -19.95
N LEU A 453 10.23 -1.07 -18.62
CA LEU A 453 11.56 -0.91 -18.03
C LEU A 453 12.46 -2.14 -18.27
N ILE A 454 11.89 -3.34 -18.35
CA ILE A 454 12.65 -4.58 -18.56
C ILE A 454 13.11 -4.73 -20.03
N VAL A 455 12.33 -4.24 -20.99
CA VAL A 455 12.65 -4.32 -22.44
C VAL A 455 14.09 -3.87 -22.77
N PRO A 456 14.59 -2.69 -22.37
CA PRO A 456 15.96 -2.28 -22.68
C PRO A 456 17.01 -3.12 -21.94
N LEU A 457 16.68 -3.70 -20.78
CA LEU A 457 17.60 -4.57 -20.02
C LEU A 457 17.88 -5.89 -20.75
N THR A 458 16.98 -6.32 -21.64
CA THR A 458 17.18 -7.49 -22.52
C THR A 458 18.38 -7.32 -23.45
N LEU A 459 18.76 -6.08 -23.77
CA LEU A 459 19.90 -5.77 -24.63
C LEU A 459 21.21 -5.61 -23.87
N VAL A 460 21.16 -5.41 -22.55
CA VAL A 460 22.36 -5.16 -21.73
C VAL A 460 23.24 -6.40 -21.75
N ARG A 461 24.53 -6.24 -22.07
CA ARG A 461 25.46 -7.35 -22.18
C ARG A 461 25.78 -7.97 -20.82
N ARG A 462 26.04 -9.27 -20.83
CA ARG A 462 26.50 -10.01 -19.66
C ARG A 462 27.69 -9.35 -18.97
N GLU A 463 28.71 -8.94 -19.73
CA GLU A 463 29.92 -8.34 -19.16
C GLU A 463 29.60 -7.02 -18.45
N THR A 464 28.54 -6.32 -18.87
CA THR A 464 28.12 -5.07 -18.22
C THR A 464 27.48 -5.34 -16.87
N PHE A 465 26.59 -6.34 -16.79
CA PHE A 465 26.03 -6.78 -15.50
C PHE A 465 27.12 -7.26 -14.54
N GLU A 466 28.05 -8.07 -15.05
CA GLU A 466 29.14 -8.61 -14.25
C GLU A 466 30.08 -7.52 -13.73
N ARG A 467 30.49 -6.56 -14.58
CA ARG A 467 31.33 -5.42 -14.17
C ARG A 467 30.62 -4.56 -13.14
N LEU A 468 29.34 -4.23 -13.36
CA LEU A 468 28.55 -3.41 -12.43
C LEU A 468 28.42 -4.11 -11.08
N ALA A 469 28.04 -5.39 -11.07
CA ALA A 469 27.90 -6.17 -9.85
C ALA A 469 29.24 -6.32 -9.12
N THR A 470 30.34 -6.53 -9.85
CA THR A 470 31.68 -6.58 -9.27
C THR A 470 32.04 -5.24 -8.62
N GLN A 471 31.88 -4.11 -9.33
CA GLN A 471 32.23 -2.78 -8.81
C GLN A 471 31.39 -2.36 -7.60
N LEU A 472 30.11 -2.74 -7.56
CA LEU A 472 29.22 -2.49 -6.41
C LEU A 472 29.59 -3.36 -5.19
N THR A 473 30.14 -4.55 -5.39
CA THR A 473 30.36 -5.50 -4.30
C THR A 473 31.81 -5.55 -3.84
N ASP A 474 32.75 -5.09 -4.67
CA ASP A 474 34.19 -5.14 -4.39
C ASP A 474 34.61 -4.15 -3.29
N PRO A 475 35.20 -4.61 -2.18
CA PRO A 475 35.84 -3.78 -1.17
C PRO A 475 36.84 -2.76 -1.72
N GLU A 476 37.59 -3.17 -2.73
CA GLU A 476 38.75 -2.44 -3.27
C GLU A 476 38.38 -1.59 -4.48
N ALA A 477 37.09 -1.52 -4.81
CA ALA A 477 36.57 -0.65 -5.85
C ALA A 477 37.04 0.81 -5.65
N SER A 478 37.12 1.51 -6.79
CA SER A 478 37.59 2.89 -6.85
C SER A 478 36.87 3.80 -5.85
N ALA A 479 37.51 4.90 -5.45
CA ALA A 479 36.94 5.86 -4.51
C ALA A 479 35.54 6.36 -4.93
N ALA A 480 35.28 6.45 -6.24
CA ALA A 480 33.97 6.80 -6.78
C ALA A 480 32.88 5.79 -6.40
N TRP A 481 33.12 4.49 -6.60
CA TRP A 481 32.16 3.44 -6.24
C TRP A 481 31.97 3.31 -4.74
N ARG A 482 33.04 3.53 -3.97
CA ARG A 482 32.96 3.56 -2.50
C ARG A 482 32.05 4.70 -2.01
N ARG A 483 32.21 5.90 -2.57
CA ARG A 483 31.32 7.04 -2.29
C ARG A 483 29.88 6.74 -2.71
N ALA A 484 29.67 6.18 -3.91
CA ALA A 484 28.33 5.82 -4.38
C ALA A 484 27.60 4.87 -3.41
N ARG A 485 28.29 3.84 -2.88
CA ARG A 485 27.72 2.92 -1.86
C ARG A 485 27.36 3.63 -0.56
N LEU A 486 28.26 4.48 -0.06
CA LEU A 486 28.01 5.25 1.15
C LEU A 486 26.84 6.22 0.97
N SER A 487 26.74 6.86 -0.20
CA SER A 487 25.61 7.74 -0.54
C SER A 487 24.29 6.98 -0.60
N LEU A 488 24.26 5.77 -1.16
CA LEU A 488 23.06 4.93 -1.18
C LEU A 488 22.62 4.51 0.23
N LEU A 489 23.56 4.06 1.07
CA LEU A 489 23.28 3.69 2.46
C LEU A 489 22.81 4.90 3.28
N SER A 490 23.51 6.03 3.15
CA SER A 490 23.15 7.27 3.85
C SER A 490 21.78 7.78 3.39
N GLY A 491 21.50 7.72 2.09
CA GLY A 491 20.19 8.05 1.54
C GLY A 491 19.07 7.17 2.11
N ALA A 492 19.29 5.86 2.20
CA ALA A 492 18.30 4.95 2.79
C ALA A 492 18.04 5.26 4.28
N VAL A 493 19.09 5.58 5.04
CA VAL A 493 18.94 6.01 6.45
C VAL A 493 18.18 7.33 6.54
N LEU A 494 18.47 8.31 5.67
CA LEU A 494 17.76 9.58 5.63
C LEU A 494 16.28 9.40 5.29
N VAL A 495 15.95 8.53 4.35
CA VAL A 495 14.55 8.24 3.99
C VAL A 495 13.83 7.52 5.13
N LEU A 496 14.50 6.60 5.84
CA LEU A 496 13.96 5.97 7.06
C LEU A 496 13.72 6.99 8.18
N LEU A 497 14.67 7.90 8.40
CA LEU A 497 14.51 9.00 9.35
C LEU A 497 13.33 9.89 8.94
N ALA A 498 13.19 10.21 7.65
CA ALA A 498 12.05 10.98 7.15
C ALA A 498 10.73 10.23 7.37
N GLN A 499 10.69 8.91 7.22
CA GLN A 499 9.51 8.11 7.54
C GLN A 499 9.21 8.12 9.05
N GLY A 500 10.22 8.01 9.92
CA GLY A 500 10.00 8.05 11.37
C GLY A 500 9.54 9.43 11.86
N LEU A 501 10.04 10.50 11.25
CA LEU A 501 9.73 11.88 11.65
C LEU A 501 8.44 12.43 11.04
N PHE A 502 8.11 12.03 9.80
CA PHE A 502 7.02 12.64 9.02
C PHE A 502 6.04 11.63 8.42
N GLY A 503 6.37 10.35 8.45
CA GLY A 503 5.55 9.28 7.89
C GLY A 503 4.41 8.85 8.81
N ARG A 504 3.40 8.23 8.22
CA ARG A 504 2.31 7.53 8.93
C ARG A 504 2.48 6.01 8.74
N GLU A 505 1.52 5.21 9.22
CA GLU A 505 1.45 3.77 8.93
C GLU A 505 1.52 3.49 7.42
N GLU A 506 0.91 4.34 6.60
CA GLU A 506 0.91 4.25 5.13
C GLU A 506 2.20 4.80 4.46
N GLY A 507 3.16 5.29 5.25
CA GLY A 507 4.44 5.82 4.79
C GLY A 507 4.52 7.35 4.65
N LEU A 508 5.49 7.82 3.85
CA LEU A 508 5.76 9.22 3.55
C LEU A 508 5.16 9.59 2.18
N ALA A 509 4.15 10.47 2.18
CA ALA A 509 3.44 10.89 0.97
C ALA A 509 2.88 9.72 0.12
N GLY A 510 2.41 8.65 0.78
CA GLY A 510 1.87 7.45 0.14
C GLY A 510 2.94 6.47 -0.39
N VAL A 511 4.22 6.79 -0.21
CA VAL A 511 5.33 5.85 -0.43
C VAL A 511 5.73 5.25 0.90
N GLN A 512 5.92 3.93 0.98
CA GLN A 512 6.35 3.24 2.20
C GLN A 512 7.83 2.82 2.06
N PRO A 513 8.79 3.65 2.51
CA PRO A 513 10.22 3.34 2.40
C PRO A 513 10.66 2.01 2.98
N VAL A 514 9.94 1.49 3.98
CA VAL A 514 10.21 0.20 4.59
C VAL A 514 10.33 -0.93 3.57
N GLU A 515 9.59 -0.86 2.46
CA GLU A 515 9.68 -1.86 1.38
C GLU A 515 11.07 -1.91 0.76
N GLY A 516 11.70 -0.75 0.55
CA GLY A 516 13.08 -0.66 0.05
C GLY A 516 14.11 -1.10 1.10
N VAL A 517 13.81 -0.91 2.38
CA VAL A 517 14.68 -1.31 3.50
C VAL A 517 14.78 -2.83 3.61
N LYS A 518 13.72 -3.58 3.27
CA LYS A 518 13.76 -5.04 3.20
C LYS A 518 14.82 -5.52 2.19
N ILE A 519 14.80 -4.96 0.98
CA ILE A 519 15.79 -5.26 -0.06
C ILE A 519 17.19 -4.85 0.40
N LEU A 520 17.35 -3.64 0.92
CA LEU A 520 18.65 -3.14 1.36
C LEU A 520 19.23 -3.99 2.50
N THR A 521 18.40 -4.43 3.45
CA THR A 521 18.82 -5.32 4.54
C THR A 521 19.32 -6.65 3.99
N ALA A 522 18.60 -7.26 3.04
CA ALA A 522 19.03 -8.50 2.40
C ALA A 522 20.38 -8.32 1.67
N LEU A 523 20.58 -7.22 0.97
CA LEU A 523 21.85 -6.90 0.30
C LEU A 523 22.98 -6.62 1.30
N LEU A 524 22.70 -5.96 2.41
CA LEU A 524 23.67 -5.69 3.47
C LEU A 524 24.12 -6.99 4.16
N LEU A 525 23.17 -7.89 4.46
CA LEU A 525 23.47 -9.21 5.00
C LEU A 525 24.33 -10.02 4.03
N ALA A 526 24.02 -9.98 2.72
CA ALA A 526 24.83 -10.63 1.70
C ALA A 526 26.24 -10.04 1.60
N TYR A 527 26.39 -8.73 1.75
CA TYR A 527 27.70 -8.05 1.77
C TYR A 527 28.54 -8.48 2.99
N VAL A 528 27.91 -8.57 4.16
CA VAL A 528 28.55 -9.07 5.39
C VAL A 528 28.94 -10.54 5.23
N ALA A 529 28.07 -11.36 4.65
CA ALA A 529 28.36 -12.78 4.37
C ALA A 529 29.58 -12.94 3.44
N ARG A 530 29.67 -12.16 2.35
CA ARG A 530 30.85 -12.13 1.47
C ARG A 530 32.12 -11.78 2.23
N ARG A 531 32.07 -10.77 3.11
CA ARG A 531 33.23 -10.34 3.90
C ARG A 531 33.68 -11.41 4.90
N LEU A 532 32.73 -12.05 5.58
CA LEU A 532 32.99 -13.18 6.47
C LEU A 532 33.59 -14.36 5.70
N TRP A 533 33.08 -14.65 4.50
CA TRP A 533 33.64 -15.65 3.59
C TRP A 533 35.10 -15.34 3.25
N ALA A 534 35.39 -14.12 2.77
CA ALA A 534 36.74 -13.71 2.36
C ALA A 534 37.75 -13.82 3.51
N ARG A 535 37.32 -13.50 4.74
CA ARG A 535 38.11 -13.71 5.96
C ARG A 535 38.41 -15.18 6.21
N ARG A 536 37.39 -16.05 6.18
CA ARG A 536 37.54 -17.49 6.48
C ARG A 536 38.39 -18.23 5.44
N VAL A 537 38.44 -17.74 4.20
CA VAL A 537 39.32 -18.28 3.14
C VAL A 537 40.74 -17.70 3.22
N GLY A 538 41.00 -16.70 4.07
CA GLY A 538 42.34 -16.16 4.32
C GLY A 538 42.85 -15.17 3.26
N LEU A 539 41.95 -14.59 2.46
CA LEU A 539 42.27 -13.76 1.29
C LEU A 539 42.59 -12.28 1.60
N VAL A 540 42.58 -11.86 2.86
CA VAL A 540 42.77 -10.45 3.24
C VAL A 540 43.89 -10.31 4.27
N THR A 541 45.00 -9.69 3.86
CA THR A 541 46.18 -9.39 4.70
C THR A 541 45.81 -8.53 5.92
N TYR A 542 44.87 -7.60 5.75
CA TYR A 542 44.31 -6.75 6.82
C TYR A 542 43.62 -7.54 7.95
N HIS A 543 43.10 -8.74 7.67
CA HIS A 543 42.39 -9.56 8.66
C HIS A 543 43.29 -10.45 9.53
N ARG A 544 44.57 -10.63 9.15
CA ARG A 544 45.55 -11.34 9.98
C ARG A 544 46.04 -10.51 11.16
N VAL A 545 45.97 -9.18 11.06
CA VAL A 545 46.58 -8.25 12.03
C VAL A 545 45.60 -7.82 13.15
N ALA A 546 44.28 -7.79 12.89
CA ALA A 546 43.27 -7.38 13.88
C ALA A 546 41.92 -8.14 13.71
N PRO A 547 41.85 -9.43 14.10
CA PRO A 547 40.68 -10.28 13.85
C PRO A 547 39.43 -9.89 14.64
N LEU A 548 39.57 -9.36 15.87
CA LEU A 548 38.44 -9.00 16.71
C LEU A 548 37.76 -7.70 16.22
N ARG A 549 38.57 -6.68 15.93
CA ARG A 549 38.10 -5.36 15.47
C ARG A 549 37.34 -5.45 14.14
N SER A 550 37.86 -6.21 13.17
CA SER A 550 37.18 -6.38 11.89
C SER A 550 35.86 -7.16 11.99
N SER A 551 35.77 -8.12 12.93
CA SER A 551 34.52 -8.84 13.23
C SER A 551 33.46 -7.89 13.80
N LEU A 552 33.88 -7.04 14.74
CA LEU A 552 33.00 -6.07 15.39
C LEU A 552 32.54 -4.97 14.42
N GLU A 553 33.38 -4.52 13.49
CA GLU A 553 33.00 -3.54 12.45
C GLU A 553 31.96 -4.12 11.47
N LEU A 554 32.11 -5.38 11.06
CA LEU A 554 31.20 -6.06 10.12
C LEU A 554 29.84 -6.41 10.75
N THR A 555 29.87 -7.01 11.93
CA THR A 555 28.67 -7.37 12.70
C THR A 555 27.99 -6.11 13.24
N GLY A 556 28.76 -5.10 13.64
CA GLY A 556 28.27 -3.83 14.15
C GLY A 556 27.45 -3.04 13.14
N ILE A 557 27.84 -2.97 11.87
CA ILE A 557 27.06 -2.25 10.83
C ILE A 557 25.71 -2.94 10.57
N ALA A 558 25.70 -4.28 10.48
CA ALA A 558 24.47 -5.03 10.25
C ALA A 558 23.54 -5.00 11.46
N LEU A 559 24.08 -5.19 12.66
CA LEU A 559 23.31 -5.05 13.89
C LEU A 559 22.79 -3.63 14.03
N PHE A 560 23.63 -2.61 13.87
CA PHE A 560 23.20 -1.22 13.93
C PHE A 560 22.03 -0.95 12.99
N PHE A 561 22.17 -1.31 11.70
CA PHE A 561 21.11 -1.09 10.72
C PHE A 561 19.84 -1.86 11.07
N LEU A 562 19.96 -3.12 11.51
CA LEU A 562 18.83 -3.94 11.92
C LEU A 562 18.15 -3.38 13.17
N THR A 563 18.90 -3.07 14.24
CA THR A 563 18.35 -2.47 15.46
C THR A 563 17.75 -1.10 15.18
N PHE A 564 18.36 -0.31 14.29
CA PHE A 564 17.84 1.00 13.91
C PHE A 564 16.52 0.87 13.14
N ALA A 565 16.46 -0.05 12.18
CA ALA A 565 15.23 -0.35 11.45
C ALA A 565 14.13 -0.88 12.39
N LEU A 566 14.47 -1.81 13.29
CA LEU A 566 13.53 -2.36 14.27
C LEU A 566 13.04 -1.31 15.26
N ALA A 567 13.93 -0.46 15.79
CA ALA A 567 13.57 0.60 16.72
C ALA A 567 12.64 1.63 16.06
N LEU A 568 12.90 1.99 14.80
CA LEU A 568 12.09 2.94 14.06
C LEU A 568 10.73 2.37 13.67
N LEU A 569 10.66 1.08 13.33
CA LEU A 569 9.40 0.38 13.07
C LEU A 569 8.56 0.22 14.34
N TRP A 570 9.21 -0.01 15.48
CA TRP A 570 8.55 -0.03 16.77
C TRP A 570 7.95 1.34 17.12
N ALA A 571 8.68 2.43 16.85
CA ALA A 571 8.17 3.79 17.04
C ALA A 571 6.95 4.11 16.15
N VAL A 572 6.89 3.56 14.93
CA VAL A 572 5.74 3.73 14.01
C VAL A 572 4.61 2.71 14.29
N HIS A 573 4.75 1.87 15.32
CA HIS A 573 3.75 0.87 15.73
C HIS A 573 3.39 -0.19 14.67
N ASP A 574 4.17 -0.29 13.57
CA ASP A 574 4.02 -1.33 12.54
C ASP A 574 5.03 -2.46 12.77
N MET A 575 4.57 -3.53 13.42
CA MET A 575 5.40 -4.66 13.81
C MET A 575 5.58 -5.71 12.70
N SER A 576 4.82 -5.61 11.62
CA SER A 576 4.81 -6.62 10.55
C SER A 576 6.14 -6.63 9.77
N PRO A 577 6.68 -5.47 9.34
CA PRO A 577 8.01 -5.42 8.72
C PRO A 577 9.13 -5.83 9.70
N ALA A 578 8.97 -5.54 10.99
CA ALA A 578 9.94 -5.96 12.02
C ALA A 578 10.02 -7.49 12.13
N LEU A 579 8.87 -8.17 12.12
CA LEU A 579 8.81 -9.63 12.09
C LEU A 579 9.47 -10.19 10.82
N LEU A 580 9.20 -9.61 9.65
CA LEU A 580 9.84 -10.03 8.39
C LEU A 580 11.37 -9.88 8.43
N LEU A 581 11.88 -8.77 8.98
CA LEU A 581 13.31 -8.56 9.15
C LEU A 581 13.93 -9.54 10.15
N LEU A 582 13.22 -9.88 11.23
CA LEU A 582 13.65 -10.90 12.18
C LEU A 582 13.67 -12.29 11.53
N MET A 583 12.63 -12.63 10.77
CA MET A 583 12.55 -13.88 9.99
C MET A 583 13.68 -13.99 8.97
N LEU A 584 14.27 -12.89 8.51
CA LEU A 584 15.41 -12.87 7.60
C LEU A 584 16.74 -13.26 8.27
N VAL A 585 16.88 -13.03 9.58
CA VAL A 585 18.12 -13.32 10.34
C VAL A 585 18.41 -14.81 10.36
N LEU A 586 17.38 -15.64 10.57
CA LEU A 586 17.49 -17.10 10.67
C LEU A 586 18.11 -17.74 9.39
N PRO A 587 17.58 -17.48 8.17
CA PRO A 587 18.20 -17.95 6.94
C PRO A 587 19.60 -17.37 6.68
N GLY A 588 19.85 -16.11 7.07
CA GLY A 588 21.19 -15.51 7.00
C GLY A 588 22.21 -16.28 7.83
N MET A 589 21.86 -16.63 9.07
CA MET A 589 22.70 -17.46 9.95
C MET A 589 22.87 -18.88 9.40
N TRP A 590 21.83 -19.46 8.81
CA TRP A 590 21.85 -20.80 8.21
C TRP A 590 22.90 -20.92 7.09
N LEU A 591 22.98 -19.92 6.22
CA LEU A 591 23.92 -19.91 5.10
C LEU A 591 25.35 -19.53 5.50
N VAL A 592 25.54 -18.63 6.48
CA VAL A 592 26.88 -18.25 6.97
C VAL A 592 27.48 -19.33 7.88
N ALA A 593 26.66 -20.18 8.48
CA ALA A 593 27.09 -21.26 9.38
C ALA A 593 28.19 -22.16 8.78
N PRO A 594 28.01 -22.83 7.64
CA PRO A 594 29.01 -23.75 7.07
C PRO A 594 30.35 -23.05 6.71
N HIS A 595 31.46 -23.79 6.86
CA HIS A 595 32.78 -23.29 6.46
C HIS A 595 32.84 -23.16 4.93
N PRO A 596 33.41 -22.07 4.37
CA PRO A 596 33.47 -21.85 2.92
C PRO A 596 34.22 -22.93 2.13
N LEU A 597 35.12 -23.66 2.79
CA LEU A 597 35.87 -24.79 2.22
C LEU A 597 35.16 -26.14 2.40
N GLY A 598 33.90 -26.16 2.84
CA GLY A 598 33.13 -27.40 3.06
C GLY A 598 33.58 -28.23 4.27
N VAL A 599 34.50 -27.70 5.09
CA VAL A 599 34.98 -28.36 6.30
C VAL A 599 33.83 -28.39 7.33
N PRO A 600 33.44 -29.57 7.83
CA PRO A 600 32.41 -29.67 8.85
C PRO A 600 32.87 -28.94 10.12
N SER A 601 32.12 -27.91 10.52
CA SER A 601 32.36 -27.20 11.78
C SER A 601 31.26 -27.54 12.77
N GLN A 602 31.62 -27.89 14.00
CA GLN A 602 30.65 -28.16 15.06
C GLN A 602 29.75 -26.93 15.30
N GLY A 603 30.32 -25.73 15.21
CA GLY A 603 29.57 -24.47 15.28
C GLY A 603 28.45 -24.38 14.25
N ALA A 604 28.70 -24.74 12.98
CA ALA A 604 27.66 -24.72 11.95
C ALA A 604 26.49 -25.66 12.27
N ARG A 605 26.81 -26.86 12.77
CA ARG A 605 25.79 -27.85 13.17
C ARG A 605 24.92 -27.32 14.30
N TRP A 606 25.53 -26.77 15.35
CA TRP A 606 24.79 -26.20 16.48
C TRP A 606 23.96 -24.97 16.09
N THR A 607 24.47 -24.10 15.20
CA THR A 607 23.68 -22.97 14.67
C THR A 607 22.44 -23.46 13.93
N ARG A 608 22.56 -24.49 13.07
CA ARG A 608 21.42 -25.07 12.34
C ARG A 608 20.39 -25.69 13.28
N VAL A 609 20.85 -26.46 14.28
CA VAL A 609 19.97 -27.01 15.33
C VAL A 609 19.27 -25.87 16.08
N GLY A 610 19.99 -24.84 16.48
CA GLY A 610 19.42 -23.68 17.16
C GLY A 610 18.35 -22.96 16.35
N ILE A 611 18.53 -22.83 15.03
CA ILE A 611 17.51 -22.26 14.12
C ILE A 611 16.26 -23.15 14.07
N VAL A 612 16.42 -24.47 13.91
CA VAL A 612 15.28 -25.40 13.89
C VAL A 612 14.53 -25.37 15.22
N VAL A 613 15.25 -25.37 16.34
CA VAL A 613 14.67 -25.23 17.68
C VAL A 613 13.93 -23.90 17.82
N ALA A 614 14.51 -22.79 17.38
CA ALA A 614 13.85 -21.48 17.42
C ALA A 614 12.56 -21.44 16.59
N ILE A 615 12.53 -22.07 15.41
CA ILE A 615 11.33 -22.19 14.57
C ILE A 615 10.26 -23.03 15.30
N ILE A 616 10.64 -24.19 15.87
CA ILE A 616 9.72 -25.05 16.62
C ILE A 616 9.17 -24.31 17.84
N LEU A 617 10.01 -23.59 18.59
CA LEU A 617 9.59 -22.79 19.72
C LEU A 617 8.66 -21.65 19.31
N GLY A 618 8.95 -20.97 18.20
CA GLY A 618 8.09 -19.90 17.67
C GLY A 618 6.70 -20.43 17.24
N LEU A 619 6.66 -21.55 16.52
CA LEU A 619 5.40 -22.22 16.16
C LEU A 619 4.66 -22.76 17.38
N GLY A 620 5.40 -23.32 18.35
CA GLY A 620 4.85 -23.78 19.62
C GLY A 620 4.24 -22.65 20.44
N LEU A 621 4.88 -21.47 20.45
CA LEU A 621 4.34 -20.26 21.08
C LEU A 621 3.05 -19.80 20.39
N LEU A 622 3.02 -19.74 19.06
CA LEU A 622 1.80 -19.37 18.32
C LEU A 622 0.66 -20.37 18.57
N PHE A 623 0.97 -21.66 18.56
CA PHE A 623 0.00 -22.72 18.86
C PHE A 623 -0.49 -22.62 20.32
N TRP A 624 0.41 -22.35 21.26
CA TRP A 624 0.04 -22.14 22.67
C TRP A 624 -0.88 -20.93 22.84
N ILE A 625 -0.58 -19.79 22.19
CA ILE A 625 -1.46 -18.61 22.18
C ILE A 625 -2.82 -18.95 21.58
N TYR A 626 -2.84 -19.73 20.49
CA TYR A 626 -4.10 -20.13 19.86
C TYR A 626 -4.94 -21.07 20.74
N ALA A 627 -4.29 -22.02 21.43
CA ALA A 627 -4.94 -23.02 22.27
C ALA A 627 -5.41 -22.47 23.61
N ASP A 628 -4.62 -21.58 24.24
CA ASP A 628 -4.93 -20.96 25.54
C ASP A 628 -4.60 -19.45 25.54
N PRO A 629 -5.38 -18.64 24.81
CA PRO A 629 -5.12 -17.20 24.65
C PRO A 629 -5.31 -16.41 25.95
N ASP A 630 -6.09 -16.91 26.91
CA ASP A 630 -6.35 -16.24 28.19
C ASP A 630 -5.09 -16.18 29.08
N MET A 631 -4.09 -17.02 28.81
CA MET A 631 -2.77 -16.97 29.45
C MET A 631 -1.85 -15.86 28.91
N LEU A 632 -2.19 -15.23 27.78
CA LEU A 632 -1.37 -14.17 27.21
C LEU A 632 -1.41 -12.93 28.12
N PRO A 633 -0.28 -12.43 28.64
CA PRO A 633 -0.30 -11.26 29.50
C PRO A 633 -0.75 -10.01 28.74
N ARG A 634 -1.55 -9.14 29.36
CA ARG A 634 -2.04 -7.90 28.73
C ARG A 634 -0.94 -6.92 28.32
N TRP A 635 0.23 -6.99 28.95
CA TRP A 635 1.40 -6.19 28.60
C TRP A 635 2.09 -6.68 27.32
N PHE A 636 1.73 -7.86 26.82
CA PHE A 636 2.36 -8.45 25.64
C PHE A 636 2.09 -7.58 24.40
N PRO A 637 3.11 -7.25 23.58
CA PRO A 637 2.92 -6.44 22.38
C PRO A 637 1.88 -7.04 21.45
N GLN A 638 1.01 -6.21 20.86
CA GLN A 638 -0.06 -6.65 19.96
C GLN A 638 -1.09 -7.60 20.62
N TYR A 639 -1.23 -7.60 21.96
CA TYR A 639 -2.20 -8.41 22.70
C TYR A 639 -3.60 -8.41 22.04
N ALA A 640 -4.14 -7.23 21.73
CA ALA A 640 -5.47 -7.12 21.12
C ALA A 640 -5.58 -7.84 19.76
N ARG A 641 -4.55 -7.77 18.91
CA ARG A 641 -4.54 -8.44 17.60
C ARG A 641 -4.43 -9.97 17.76
N LEU A 642 -3.61 -10.42 18.70
CA LEU A 642 -3.44 -11.85 19.01
C LEU A 642 -4.72 -12.44 19.59
N MET A 643 -5.38 -11.74 20.52
CA MET A 643 -6.65 -12.18 21.11
C MET A 643 -7.79 -12.18 20.08
N ALA A 644 -7.89 -11.15 19.24
CA ALA A 644 -8.89 -11.09 18.17
C ALA A 644 -8.69 -12.17 17.10
N TRP A 645 -7.45 -12.59 16.86
CA TRP A 645 -7.13 -13.70 15.96
C TRP A 645 -7.43 -15.08 16.58
N ALA A 646 -7.02 -15.30 17.84
CA ALA A 646 -7.21 -16.58 18.51
C ALA A 646 -8.69 -16.84 18.87
N GLN A 647 -9.43 -15.78 19.22
CA GLN A 647 -10.85 -15.86 19.63
C GLN A 647 -11.71 -14.80 18.92
N PRO A 648 -11.89 -14.87 17.59
CA PRO A 648 -12.63 -13.87 16.83
C PRO A 648 -14.11 -13.79 17.24
N GLU A 649 -14.67 -14.84 17.85
CA GLU A 649 -16.03 -14.85 18.39
C GLU A 649 -16.18 -13.99 19.65
N ARG A 650 -15.17 -13.96 20.52
CA ARG A 650 -15.20 -13.15 21.76
C ARG A 650 -14.94 -11.67 21.50
N PHE A 651 -14.28 -11.33 20.39
CA PHE A 651 -13.96 -9.96 19.99
C PHE A 651 -14.63 -9.60 18.65
N PRO A 652 -15.96 -9.50 18.59
CA PRO A 652 -16.71 -9.39 17.34
C PRO A 652 -16.30 -8.18 16.51
N GLU A 653 -15.97 -7.03 17.13
CA GLU A 653 -15.55 -5.85 16.36
C GLU A 653 -14.14 -5.97 15.78
N SER A 654 -13.20 -6.56 16.52
CA SER A 654 -11.80 -6.68 16.08
C SER A 654 -11.54 -7.92 15.22
N GLY A 655 -12.29 -9.00 15.44
CA GLY A 655 -12.22 -10.25 14.66
C GLY A 655 -13.14 -10.29 13.44
N TYR A 656 -14.01 -9.28 13.26
CA TYR A 656 -14.98 -9.22 12.16
C TYR A 656 -14.34 -9.42 10.78
N GLN A 657 -13.21 -8.75 10.52
CA GLN A 657 -12.56 -8.79 9.21
C GLN A 657 -12.09 -10.20 8.83
N VAL A 658 -11.50 -10.93 9.79
CA VAL A 658 -11.03 -12.30 9.58
C VAL A 658 -12.21 -13.23 9.31
N ARG A 659 -13.27 -13.12 10.11
CA ARG A 659 -14.49 -13.93 9.91
C ARG A 659 -15.11 -13.69 8.55
N LEU A 660 -15.31 -12.43 8.20
CA LEU A 660 -15.88 -12.05 6.92
C LEU A 660 -15.02 -12.54 5.75
N ALA A 661 -13.69 -12.47 5.87
CA ALA A 661 -12.78 -12.99 4.85
C ALA A 661 -12.91 -14.51 4.67
N LEU A 662 -13.01 -15.27 5.76
CA LEU A 662 -13.19 -16.73 5.74
C LEU A 662 -14.54 -17.11 5.12
N ASP A 663 -15.63 -16.46 5.53
CA ASP A 663 -16.98 -16.72 5.03
C ASP A 663 -17.04 -16.45 3.51
N LEU A 664 -16.56 -15.28 3.07
CA LEU A 664 -16.53 -14.91 1.65
C LEU A 664 -15.59 -15.81 0.83
N ALA A 665 -14.46 -16.25 1.39
CA ALA A 665 -13.56 -17.18 0.71
C ALA A 665 -14.23 -18.55 0.51
N ALA A 666 -14.99 -19.03 1.51
CA ALA A 666 -15.71 -20.29 1.45
C ALA A 666 -16.84 -20.27 0.41
N GLU A 667 -17.54 -19.14 0.26
CA GLU A 667 -18.60 -18.95 -0.75
C GLU A 667 -18.13 -19.19 -2.19
N GLY A 668 -16.84 -18.98 -2.49
CA GLY A 668 -16.28 -19.21 -3.83
C GLY A 668 -16.19 -20.68 -4.24
N GLY A 669 -16.27 -21.62 -3.29
CA GLY A 669 -16.19 -23.05 -3.58
C GLY A 669 -14.96 -23.44 -4.42
N ARG A 670 -15.14 -24.36 -5.38
CA ARG A 670 -14.02 -24.86 -6.21
C ARG A 670 -13.64 -23.93 -7.36
N MET A 671 -14.63 -23.35 -8.04
CA MET A 671 -14.47 -22.65 -9.34
C MET A 671 -14.87 -21.18 -9.30
N GLY A 672 -15.30 -20.66 -8.15
CA GLY A 672 -15.92 -19.35 -8.03
C GLY A 672 -17.42 -19.39 -8.34
N PRO A 673 -18.03 -18.22 -8.62
CA PRO A 673 -19.44 -18.10 -8.94
C PRO A 673 -19.80 -18.79 -10.26
N VAL A 674 -21.03 -19.28 -10.37
CA VAL A 674 -21.54 -19.97 -11.58
C VAL A 674 -21.49 -19.09 -12.84
N THR A 675 -21.62 -17.77 -12.67
CA THR A 675 -21.51 -16.79 -13.77
C THR A 675 -20.09 -16.62 -14.29
N GLY A 676 -19.11 -17.29 -13.71
CA GLY A 676 -17.69 -17.15 -14.01
C GLY A 676 -16.99 -16.08 -13.17
N PRO A 677 -15.66 -15.93 -13.36
CA PRO A 677 -14.82 -15.09 -12.50
C PRO A 677 -14.99 -13.59 -12.75
N PHE A 678 -15.51 -13.19 -13.92
CA PHE A 678 -15.70 -11.79 -14.31
C PHE A 678 -17.14 -11.29 -14.11
N GLY A 679 -17.33 -9.97 -14.07
CA GLY A 679 -18.65 -9.33 -13.87
C GLY A 679 -18.76 -8.56 -12.56
N TRP A 680 -19.95 -8.46 -11.98
CA TRP A 680 -20.18 -7.77 -10.71
C TRP A 680 -19.60 -8.54 -9.52
N ASN A 681 -18.89 -7.85 -8.61
CA ASN A 681 -18.23 -8.49 -7.47
C ASN A 681 -19.19 -8.82 -6.32
N GLY A 682 -20.17 -7.97 -6.04
CA GLY A 682 -21.18 -8.23 -5.00
C GLY A 682 -20.64 -8.07 -3.59
N ALA A 683 -21.10 -8.93 -2.66
CA ALA A 683 -20.86 -8.79 -1.22
C ALA A 683 -19.36 -8.78 -0.83
N VAL A 684 -18.49 -9.38 -1.65
CA VAL A 684 -17.04 -9.40 -1.41
C VAL A 684 -16.42 -8.00 -1.37
N MET A 685 -17.05 -7.01 -2.02
CA MET A 685 -16.60 -5.61 -1.96
C MET A 685 -16.82 -4.95 -0.60
N GLY A 686 -17.64 -5.56 0.26
CA GLY A 686 -17.84 -5.13 1.64
C GLY A 686 -16.69 -5.52 2.59
N LEU A 687 -15.76 -6.37 2.16
CA LEU A 687 -14.61 -6.77 2.95
C LEU A 687 -13.61 -5.60 3.06
N PRO A 688 -13.32 -5.09 4.27
CA PRO A 688 -12.35 -4.02 4.44
C PRO A 688 -10.97 -4.43 3.91
N VAL A 689 -10.26 -3.50 3.26
CA VAL A 689 -8.91 -3.72 2.71
C VAL A 689 -8.78 -4.94 1.77
N VAL A 690 -9.87 -5.33 1.11
CA VAL A 690 -9.91 -6.44 0.14
C VAL A 690 -8.91 -6.30 -1.01
N GLN A 691 -8.57 -5.08 -1.41
CA GLN A 691 -7.59 -4.82 -2.47
C GLN A 691 -6.14 -5.15 -2.06
N ASN A 692 -5.86 -5.24 -0.75
CA ASN A 692 -4.53 -5.39 -0.16
C ASN A 692 -4.40 -6.67 0.65
N ASP A 693 -4.61 -6.59 1.96
CA ASP A 693 -4.29 -7.67 2.92
C ASP A 693 -5.19 -8.89 2.73
N PHE A 694 -6.40 -8.68 2.22
CA PHE A 694 -7.40 -9.72 1.98
C PHE A 694 -7.63 -10.01 0.49
N ILE A 695 -6.68 -9.65 -0.40
CA ILE A 695 -6.82 -9.93 -1.83
C ILE A 695 -6.93 -11.43 -2.13
N GLY A 696 -6.32 -12.29 -1.29
CA GLY A 696 -6.47 -13.73 -1.42
C GLY A 696 -7.91 -14.20 -1.16
N ALA A 697 -8.66 -13.55 -0.26
CA ALA A 697 -10.07 -13.86 -0.03
C ALA A 697 -10.90 -13.53 -1.28
N PHE A 698 -10.58 -12.41 -1.95
CA PHE A 698 -11.20 -12.06 -3.23
C PHE A 698 -10.89 -13.07 -4.33
N VAL A 699 -9.62 -13.53 -4.44
CA VAL A 699 -9.23 -14.58 -5.38
C VAL A 699 -10.02 -15.87 -5.13
N LEU A 700 -10.13 -16.30 -3.87
CA LEU A 700 -10.88 -17.49 -3.51
C LEU A 700 -12.38 -17.33 -3.78
N ASN A 701 -12.97 -16.16 -3.47
CA ASN A 701 -14.38 -15.88 -3.75
C ASN A 701 -14.69 -15.89 -5.26
N ARG A 702 -13.85 -15.25 -6.08
CA ARG A 702 -14.12 -15.03 -7.51
C ARG A 702 -13.63 -16.15 -8.43
N ALA A 703 -12.51 -16.78 -8.10
CA ALA A 703 -11.90 -17.82 -8.92
C ALA A 703 -11.89 -19.21 -8.25
N GLY A 704 -12.45 -19.31 -7.04
CA GLY A 704 -12.51 -20.54 -6.27
C GLY A 704 -11.14 -21.02 -5.77
N SER A 705 -11.15 -22.20 -5.14
CA SER A 705 -9.93 -22.86 -4.69
C SER A 705 -8.93 -23.12 -5.84
N VAL A 706 -9.41 -23.36 -7.07
CA VAL A 706 -8.54 -23.58 -8.24
C VAL A 706 -7.72 -22.33 -8.55
N GLY A 707 -8.34 -21.14 -8.53
CA GLY A 707 -7.62 -19.87 -8.68
C GLY A 707 -6.59 -19.64 -7.57
N GLY A 708 -6.98 -19.94 -6.31
CA GLY A 708 -6.07 -19.86 -5.18
C GLY A 708 -4.86 -20.80 -5.30
N ILE A 709 -5.07 -22.06 -5.71
CA ILE A 709 -4.00 -23.04 -5.94
C ILE A 709 -3.09 -22.58 -7.08
N LEU A 710 -3.63 -22.05 -8.18
CA LEU A 710 -2.82 -21.53 -9.28
C LEU A 710 -1.89 -20.40 -8.81
N VAL A 711 -2.41 -19.44 -8.03
CA VAL A 711 -1.59 -18.36 -7.45
C VAL A 711 -0.51 -18.93 -6.55
N LEU A 712 -0.85 -19.88 -5.66
CA LEU A 712 0.12 -20.51 -4.78
C LEU A 712 1.22 -21.25 -5.55
N LEU A 713 0.86 -22.00 -6.59
CA LEU A 713 1.84 -22.70 -7.44
C LEU A 713 2.78 -21.73 -8.17
N LEU A 714 2.26 -20.60 -8.67
CA LEU A 714 3.09 -19.56 -9.27
C LEU A 714 4.04 -18.91 -8.25
N GLN A 715 3.58 -18.67 -7.02
CA GLN A 715 4.43 -18.17 -5.93
C GLN A 715 5.52 -19.17 -5.55
N LEU A 716 5.18 -20.46 -5.41
CA LEU A 716 6.13 -21.53 -5.12
C LEU A 716 7.16 -21.68 -6.24
N LEU A 717 6.73 -21.62 -7.51
CA LEU A 717 7.63 -21.68 -8.66
C LEU A 717 8.56 -20.47 -8.71
N PHE A 718 8.06 -19.27 -8.40
CA PHE A 718 8.85 -18.04 -8.33
C PHE A 718 9.94 -18.17 -7.24
N ALA A 719 9.55 -18.52 -6.02
CA ALA A 719 10.47 -18.71 -4.89
C ALA A 719 11.49 -19.84 -5.15
N GLY A 720 11.01 -20.99 -5.63
CA GLY A 720 11.85 -22.13 -5.98
C GLY A 720 12.87 -21.80 -7.06
N SER A 721 12.48 -20.98 -8.05
CA SER A 721 13.41 -20.51 -9.08
C SER A 721 14.50 -19.60 -8.51
N LEU A 722 14.19 -18.72 -7.55
CA LEU A 722 15.18 -17.90 -6.87
C LEU A 722 16.15 -18.74 -6.02
N PHE A 723 15.64 -19.73 -5.28
CA PHE A 723 16.49 -20.66 -4.52
C PHE A 723 17.41 -21.48 -5.44
N ALA A 724 16.88 -22.01 -6.55
CA ALA A 724 17.69 -22.71 -7.55
C ALA A 724 18.75 -21.80 -8.19
N LEU A 725 18.43 -20.52 -8.44
CA LEU A 725 19.41 -19.54 -8.91
C LEU A 725 20.49 -19.25 -7.87
N SER A 726 20.13 -19.13 -6.59
CA SER A 726 21.08 -18.93 -5.49
C SER A 726 22.09 -20.09 -5.43
N GLU A 727 21.62 -21.33 -5.50
CA GLU A 727 22.49 -22.51 -5.49
C GLU A 727 23.43 -22.55 -6.71
N ARG A 728 22.90 -22.26 -7.90
CA ARG A 728 23.70 -22.20 -9.13
C ARG A 728 24.74 -21.09 -9.10
N LEU A 729 24.44 -19.92 -8.53
CA LEU A 729 25.40 -18.83 -8.36
C LEU A 729 26.51 -19.19 -7.39
N SER A 730 26.18 -19.91 -6.32
CA SER A 730 27.18 -20.45 -5.39
C SER A 730 28.12 -21.42 -6.10
N ALA A 731 27.57 -22.33 -6.91
CA ALA A 731 28.36 -23.30 -7.69
C ALA A 731 29.20 -22.62 -8.79
N TRP A 732 28.62 -21.67 -9.51
CA TRP A 732 29.31 -20.86 -10.52
C TRP A 732 30.49 -20.12 -9.90
N GLY A 733 30.24 -19.40 -8.80
CA GLY A 733 31.25 -18.62 -8.09
C GLY A 733 32.48 -19.45 -7.72
N ARG A 734 32.29 -20.68 -7.19
CA ARG A 734 33.40 -21.58 -6.80
C ARG A 734 34.38 -21.92 -7.93
N ARG A 735 33.97 -21.84 -9.20
CA ARG A 735 34.80 -22.17 -10.37
C ARG A 735 35.52 -20.97 -10.97
N GLN A 736 35.32 -19.78 -10.40
CA GLN A 736 35.84 -18.52 -10.93
C GLN A 736 37.07 -18.04 -10.15
N ASP A 737 37.66 -16.94 -10.61
CA ASP A 737 38.73 -16.21 -9.91
C ASP A 737 38.23 -15.64 -8.57
N VAL A 738 39.16 -15.30 -7.67
CA VAL A 738 38.87 -14.83 -6.31
C VAL A 738 37.85 -13.69 -6.25
N ALA A 739 37.95 -12.69 -7.14
CA ALA A 739 37.01 -11.57 -7.18
C ALA A 739 35.58 -12.02 -7.55
N GLN A 740 35.47 -12.94 -8.52
CA GLN A 740 34.21 -13.51 -8.98
C GLN A 740 33.64 -14.55 -8.00
N GLN A 741 34.48 -15.27 -7.26
CA GLN A 741 34.07 -16.12 -6.13
C GLN A 741 33.35 -15.29 -5.07
N GLY A 742 33.93 -14.16 -4.67
CA GLY A 742 33.30 -13.22 -3.74
C GLY A 742 31.97 -12.66 -4.26
N LEU A 743 31.86 -12.44 -5.57
CA LEU A 743 30.62 -12.03 -6.21
C LEU A 743 29.57 -13.14 -6.20
N GLY A 744 29.94 -14.38 -6.50
CA GLY A 744 29.05 -15.54 -6.45
C GLY A 744 28.51 -15.78 -5.04
N VAL A 745 29.34 -15.61 -4.00
CA VAL A 745 28.90 -15.65 -2.59
C VAL A 745 27.91 -14.53 -2.33
N PHE A 746 28.23 -13.28 -2.68
CA PHE A 746 27.31 -12.17 -2.47
C PHE A 746 25.94 -12.40 -3.14
N LEU A 747 25.91 -12.73 -4.43
CA LEU A 747 24.67 -12.88 -5.18
C LEU A 747 23.86 -14.09 -4.73
N SER A 748 24.51 -15.21 -4.39
CA SER A 748 23.79 -16.38 -3.85
C SER A 748 23.11 -16.07 -2.53
N PHE A 749 23.80 -15.41 -1.58
CA PHE A 749 23.20 -14.98 -0.32
C PHE A 749 22.08 -13.96 -0.51
N ALA A 750 22.29 -12.97 -1.39
CA ALA A 750 21.28 -11.97 -1.70
C ALA A 750 20.00 -12.61 -2.24
N LEU A 751 20.09 -13.49 -3.26
CA LEU A 751 18.93 -14.15 -3.83
C LEU A 751 18.21 -15.06 -2.83
N PHE A 752 18.94 -15.76 -1.96
CA PHE A 752 18.33 -16.59 -0.93
C PHE A 752 17.55 -15.75 0.09
N ALA A 753 18.16 -14.69 0.60
CA ALA A 753 17.52 -13.76 1.54
C ALA A 753 16.26 -13.14 0.92
N LEU A 754 16.35 -12.72 -0.34
CA LEU A 754 15.26 -12.16 -1.12
C LEU A 754 14.13 -13.17 -1.40
N ALA A 755 14.48 -14.41 -1.75
CA ALA A 755 13.51 -15.50 -1.92
C ALA A 755 12.78 -15.79 -0.60
N TRP A 756 13.51 -15.80 0.51
CA TRP A 756 12.92 -16.00 1.83
C TRP A 756 11.95 -14.88 2.23
N LEU A 757 12.32 -13.61 1.99
CA LEU A 757 11.41 -12.48 2.20
C LEU A 757 10.12 -12.63 1.38
N PHE A 758 10.24 -13.05 0.12
CA PHE A 758 9.07 -13.32 -0.72
C PHE A 758 8.19 -14.44 -0.15
N VAL A 759 8.79 -15.54 0.32
CA VAL A 759 8.04 -16.63 0.98
C VAL A 759 7.36 -16.13 2.24
N ALA A 760 8.03 -15.33 3.08
CA ALA A 760 7.46 -14.79 4.30
C ALA A 760 6.27 -13.85 4.01
N HIS A 761 6.36 -13.01 2.98
CA HIS A 761 5.23 -12.21 2.48
C HIS A 761 4.04 -13.08 2.05
N ALA A 762 4.30 -14.12 1.25
CA ALA A 762 3.25 -15.03 0.79
C ALA A 762 2.59 -15.79 1.96
N LEU A 763 3.38 -16.26 2.94
CA LEU A 763 2.88 -16.95 4.12
C LEU A 763 2.00 -16.03 4.99
N ILE A 764 2.41 -14.79 5.21
CA ILE A 764 1.60 -13.82 5.99
C ILE A 764 0.31 -13.49 5.23
N ALA A 765 0.37 -13.21 3.94
CA ALA A 765 -0.81 -12.87 3.14
C ALA A 765 -1.83 -14.02 3.10
N TRP A 766 -1.39 -15.27 2.88
CA TRP A 766 -2.26 -16.43 2.98
C TRP A 766 -2.72 -16.71 4.41
N GLY A 767 -1.86 -16.45 5.40
CA GLY A 767 -2.17 -16.60 6.82
C GLY A 767 -3.30 -15.69 7.28
N ASN A 768 -3.32 -14.43 6.82
CA ASN A 768 -4.42 -13.49 7.08
C ASN A 768 -5.75 -13.98 6.50
N VAL A 769 -5.73 -14.45 5.25
CA VAL A 769 -6.92 -14.86 4.50
C VAL A 769 -7.51 -16.15 5.06
N LEU A 770 -6.65 -17.09 5.45
CA LEU A 770 -7.05 -18.41 5.95
C LEU A 770 -7.17 -18.47 7.48
N GLY A 771 -6.98 -17.34 8.18
CA GLY A 771 -7.01 -17.27 9.64
C GLY A 771 -5.89 -18.05 10.34
N LEU A 772 -4.82 -18.42 9.63
CA LEU A 772 -3.70 -19.20 10.18
C LEU A 772 -2.71 -18.35 10.97
N LEU A 773 -2.67 -17.04 10.72
CA LEU A 773 -1.80 -16.09 11.40
C LEU A 773 -2.60 -14.85 11.83
N PRO A 774 -2.15 -14.13 12.86
CA PRO A 774 -2.73 -12.84 13.22
C PRO A 774 -2.68 -11.87 12.04
N VAL A 775 -3.72 -11.05 11.88
CA VAL A 775 -3.82 -10.08 10.77
C VAL A 775 -2.65 -9.10 10.81
N MET A 776 -1.86 -9.11 9.74
CA MET A 776 -0.72 -8.23 9.54
C MET A 776 -0.79 -7.55 8.16
N GLY A 777 -0.46 -6.27 8.09
CA GLY A 777 -0.53 -5.51 6.83
C GLY A 777 0.64 -5.84 5.91
N GLN A 778 0.61 -6.98 5.20
CA GLN A 778 1.63 -7.36 4.21
C GLN A 778 0.98 -7.77 2.88
N PRO A 779 1.29 -7.06 1.79
CA PRO A 779 0.67 -7.30 0.50
C PRO A 779 1.16 -8.62 -0.12
N MET A 780 0.25 -9.28 -0.85
CA MET A 780 0.59 -10.40 -1.72
C MET A 780 1.33 -9.89 -2.97
N THR A 781 2.63 -10.17 -3.07
CA THR A 781 3.51 -9.63 -4.12
C THR A 781 2.96 -9.85 -5.54
N PHE A 782 2.96 -8.81 -6.38
CA PHE A 782 2.37 -8.70 -7.73
C PHE A 782 0.84 -8.68 -7.84
N ILE A 783 0.11 -9.13 -6.81
CA ILE A 783 -1.35 -9.29 -6.86
C ILE A 783 -2.08 -8.20 -6.08
N ALA A 784 -1.68 -7.92 -4.84
CA ALA A 784 -2.27 -6.89 -3.99
C ALA A 784 -1.95 -5.48 -4.50
N SER A 785 -2.83 -4.51 -4.19
CA SER A 785 -2.64 -3.09 -4.53
C SER A 785 -1.63 -2.42 -3.59
N GLY A 786 -0.36 -2.73 -3.81
CA GLY A 786 0.77 -2.22 -3.03
C GLY A 786 1.76 -1.49 -3.92
N ASN A 787 1.45 -0.26 -4.35
CA ASN A 787 2.28 0.50 -5.30
C ASN A 787 3.75 0.61 -4.83
N SER A 788 3.94 0.97 -3.56
CA SER A 788 5.27 1.01 -2.91
C SER A 788 5.94 -0.36 -2.88
N HIS A 789 5.19 -1.42 -2.58
CA HIS A 789 5.71 -2.79 -2.55
C HIS A 789 6.11 -3.28 -3.94
N LEU A 790 5.34 -2.97 -4.99
CA LEU A 790 5.71 -3.28 -6.38
C LEU A 790 7.03 -2.60 -6.78
N LEU A 791 7.15 -1.30 -6.50
CA LEU A 791 8.29 -0.48 -6.91
C LEU A 791 9.56 -0.76 -6.10
N LEU A 792 9.43 -0.90 -4.78
CA LEU A 792 10.57 -0.95 -3.86
C LEU A 792 10.94 -2.36 -3.41
N PHE A 793 10.06 -3.36 -3.61
CA PHE A 793 10.33 -4.75 -3.29
C PHE A 793 10.25 -5.66 -4.53
N ALA A 794 9.08 -5.75 -5.18
CA ALA A 794 8.82 -6.76 -6.22
C ALA A 794 9.68 -6.57 -7.49
N LEU A 795 9.78 -5.34 -8.00
CA LEU A 795 10.59 -5.02 -9.17
C LEU A 795 12.09 -5.23 -8.88
N PRO A 796 12.71 -4.67 -7.82
CA PRO A 796 14.10 -4.94 -7.48
C PRO A 796 14.40 -6.43 -7.30
N LEU A 797 13.52 -7.17 -6.61
CA LEU A 797 13.60 -8.61 -6.44
C LEU A 797 13.72 -9.34 -7.79
N LEU A 798 12.82 -9.05 -8.73
CA LEU A 798 12.84 -9.64 -10.06
C LEU A 798 14.11 -9.24 -10.84
N LEU A 799 14.48 -7.96 -10.84
CA LEU A 799 15.65 -7.47 -11.57
C LEU A 799 16.96 -8.08 -11.07
N ILE A 800 17.13 -8.19 -9.75
CA ILE A 800 18.32 -8.83 -9.15
C ILE A 800 18.35 -10.32 -9.52
N GLY A 801 17.22 -11.02 -9.46
CA GLY A 801 17.10 -12.42 -9.90
C GLY A 801 17.48 -12.63 -11.36
N LEU A 802 16.91 -11.82 -12.26
CA LEU A 802 17.17 -11.89 -13.70
C LEU A 802 18.62 -11.54 -14.04
N ALA A 803 19.13 -10.41 -13.53
CA ALA A 803 20.49 -9.95 -13.81
C ALA A 803 21.53 -10.98 -13.33
N SER A 804 21.35 -11.52 -12.12
CA SER A 804 22.24 -12.56 -11.57
C SER A 804 22.17 -13.84 -12.40
N GLY A 805 20.97 -14.22 -12.87
CA GLY A 805 20.77 -15.34 -13.77
C GLY A 805 21.48 -15.20 -15.12
N TRP A 806 21.32 -14.05 -15.78
CA TRP A 806 21.93 -13.76 -17.08
C TRP A 806 23.46 -13.71 -17.03
N MET A 807 24.04 -13.45 -15.86
CA MET A 807 25.48 -13.56 -15.65
C MET A 807 26.00 -15.01 -15.76
N MET A 808 25.15 -16.02 -15.57
CA MET A 808 25.55 -17.43 -15.69
C MET A 808 25.32 -18.00 -17.10
N VAL A 809 24.33 -17.48 -17.84
CA VAL A 809 23.99 -17.96 -19.18
C VAL A 809 25.21 -17.82 -20.11
N GLY A 810 25.68 -18.95 -20.66
CA GLY A 810 26.85 -19.04 -21.55
C GLY A 810 28.21 -19.26 -20.85
N ALA A 811 28.26 -19.39 -19.52
CA ALA A 811 29.52 -19.66 -18.79
C ALA A 811 30.07 -21.07 -19.04
N ASP A 812 29.20 -22.06 -19.28
CA ASP A 812 29.57 -23.46 -19.49
C ASP A 812 30.40 -23.71 -20.78
N ASN A 813 30.46 -22.75 -21.70
CA ASN A 813 31.26 -22.87 -22.93
C ASN A 813 32.72 -22.44 -22.79
N ARG A 814 33.15 -21.84 -21.66
CA ARG A 814 34.56 -21.50 -21.45
C ARG A 814 35.35 -22.63 -20.80
N SER A 815 34.71 -23.48 -20.00
CA SER A 815 35.36 -24.62 -19.36
C SER A 815 35.68 -25.77 -20.32
N SER A 816 35.17 -25.76 -21.55
CA SER A 816 35.53 -26.74 -22.60
C SER A 816 36.64 -26.28 -23.53
N ARG A 817 37.17 -25.05 -23.38
CA ARG A 817 38.28 -24.52 -24.18
C ARG A 817 39.64 -24.56 -23.49
N PHE A 818 39.66 -24.82 -22.19
CA PHE A 818 40.88 -25.13 -21.47
C PHE A 818 40.72 -26.57 -21.01
N GLY A 819 41.52 -27.46 -21.61
CA GLY A 819 41.47 -28.89 -21.36
C GLY A 819 41.56 -29.22 -19.87
N GLU A 820 40.99 -30.36 -19.53
CA GLU A 820 41.35 -31.07 -18.31
C GLU A 820 42.89 -31.15 -18.22
N PRO A 821 43.49 -30.91 -17.05
CA PRO A 821 44.92 -31.13 -16.85
C PRO A 821 45.31 -32.59 -17.05
#